data_AF-A0A3D0R344-F1
#
_entry.id   AF-A0A3D0R344-F1
#
_cell.length_a   1.000
_cell.length_b   1.000
_cell.length_c   1.000
_cell.angle_alpha   90.00
_cell.angle_beta   90.00
_cell.angle_gamma   90.00
#
_symmetry.space_group_name_H-M   'P 1'
#
loop_
_entity.id
_entity.type
_entity.pdbx_description
1 polymer ?
#
loop_
_entity_poly.entity_id
_entity_poly.type
_entity_poly.pdbx_seq_one_letter_code
_entity_poly.pdbx_strand_id
1 'polypeptide(L)'
;MRSHIRRRLRPGPVTGGLALAALVAGVVPGTVLASQASGAPAPAPTVSLTSAPPGAGNHFLARKPVPLTAETTGTVSKVEFYADGKLLATDTEAPFRGSWKNAPAGQYSVTARAYDKQGDPSGSRASLVNVLDKPAVIASPVTQQIEQGGTAAFGVSLATKPAGPVEVSLERSSGTEDLSADRTTLTFTPENWQQAQQVTVTSADESGDPAKAVFTAAAAGHESGSVPVQEISPLASDYEQAFLDQYNKINDPSSGYYREFDGMKVPYHAIETLIVEAPDHGHETTSEAFTYYLWLESEYGRITEDWGPFNDAWASLEEFAVPGTEDQPTNGAYDPASPATYAPEHPSPTEYPAVLDGDVPVGEDPIASELSSAYGTDEIYGMHWLLDVDNTYGFGFCGDGEAAPAFINTFQRGSQESVWETVTQPSCDTFAHGGENGFLDLFTDDAAYSEQWKYTNAPDADARAVQVAYQAKEAAAAQGNGGDVAEVVEKASKMGDYLRYAMFDKYFKQIGDCTDPMSCPGASGKDSAHYLMSWYYAWGGALQSAQYPWAWRIGDGAAHQGYQNPMAAYALSEDPDMQPQSATGAEDWGQSLDRQLEFLQWLQSSEGAIAGGATNSWDGQYASPPSGSATFYGMYYDQQPVWHDPPSNRWFGFQVWGLQRTAEYYAETGDERAGAVMDKWVDWALENSTIDGTGNYRIPSDLEWSGQPDDWNASSPGDNSGLHVEVLNHTTDVGVAASFAKTLLYYAAGSGDAEARAAGEGLLDGLLEHQDDLGIAVPETRVDYERFAVESGEDALHIPDGWTGTMPNGDEINSDSTFLSIRSFYESDPDWPKVESYLNGGEAPTFTYHRYWAQSEIATAFAAHVALFGTE
;
A
#
# COMPACT_ATOMS: atom_id res chain seq x y z
N MET A 1 2.11 67.69 0.16
CA MET A 1 2.89 68.61 -0.71
C MET A 1 3.12 67.90 -2.04
N ARG A 2 2.53 68.42 -3.13
CA ARG A 2 2.79 68.19 -4.58
C ARG A 2 3.26 66.78 -5.04
N SER A 3 2.39 65.97 -5.69
CA SER A 3 2.12 65.92 -7.15
C SER A 3 3.31 65.34 -7.95
N HIS A 4 3.24 64.39 -8.89
CA HIS A 4 2.18 64.02 -9.83
C HIS A 4 2.64 62.85 -10.74
N ILE A 5 1.69 61.95 -11.08
CA ILE A 5 1.31 61.48 -12.45
C ILE A 5 2.13 60.33 -13.10
N ARG A 6 1.53 59.12 -13.18
CA ARG A 6 0.80 58.46 -14.33
C ARG A 6 1.75 58.00 -15.47
N ARG A 7 1.58 56.87 -16.17
CA ARG A 7 0.36 56.17 -16.62
C ARG A 7 0.73 54.80 -17.21
N ARG A 8 -0.15 53.79 -17.08
CA ARG A 8 -0.17 52.54 -17.86
C ARG A 8 -0.33 52.82 -19.36
N LEU A 9 0.12 51.88 -20.21
CA LEU A 9 -0.46 51.51 -21.52
C LEU A 9 0.18 50.20 -22.06
N ARG A 10 -0.62 49.12 -22.14
CA ARG A 10 -0.59 48.09 -23.21
C ARG A 10 -1.75 48.46 -24.19
N PRO A 11 -1.77 48.14 -25.51
CA PRO A 11 -1.68 46.78 -26.08
C PRO A 11 -0.97 46.64 -27.49
N GLY A 12 -0.88 45.38 -28.00
CA GLY A 12 -0.17 44.80 -29.17
C GLY A 12 -0.36 45.40 -30.60
N PRO A 13 -0.23 44.67 -31.74
CA PRO A 13 0.34 43.34 -32.02
C PRO A 13 1.16 43.22 -33.38
N VAL A 14 1.61 41.98 -33.71
CA VAL A 14 1.91 41.36 -35.06
C VAL A 14 3.24 41.60 -35.83
N THR A 15 3.76 40.46 -36.32
CA THR A 15 4.47 40.13 -37.61
C THR A 15 5.99 39.88 -37.62
N GLY A 16 6.36 38.59 -37.68
CA GLY A 16 7.03 37.94 -38.83
C GLY A 16 8.54 38.10 -39.05
N GLY A 17 9.25 36.97 -39.20
CA GLY A 17 10.41 36.87 -40.12
C GLY A 17 11.61 36.05 -39.66
N LEU A 18 11.81 34.90 -40.33
CA LEU A 18 13.03 34.07 -40.34
C LEU A 18 14.32 34.86 -40.64
N ALA A 19 15.46 34.41 -40.12
CA ALA A 19 16.73 34.39 -40.87
C ALA A 19 17.74 33.36 -40.34
N LEU A 20 18.16 32.50 -41.27
CA LEU A 20 19.20 31.49 -41.26
C LEU A 20 20.54 32.10 -41.72
N ALA A 21 21.65 31.42 -41.39
CA ALA A 21 22.99 31.42 -42.02
C ALA A 21 24.02 32.45 -41.50
N ALA A 22 25.34 32.24 -41.51
CA ALA A 22 26.26 31.09 -41.60
C ALA A 22 27.70 31.66 -41.52
N LEU A 23 28.64 30.84 -41.02
CA LEU A 23 30.11 30.75 -41.28
C LEU A 23 31.01 31.99 -41.51
N VAL A 24 32.23 31.95 -40.91
CA VAL A 24 33.57 31.77 -41.55
C VAL A 24 34.62 31.80 -40.41
N ALA A 25 35.20 30.67 -39.99
CA ALA A 25 36.45 30.04 -40.43
C ALA A 25 37.76 30.81 -40.14
N GLY A 26 38.64 30.19 -39.33
CA GLY A 26 40.06 30.52 -39.16
C GLY A 26 40.84 29.26 -38.78
N VAL A 27 41.41 28.60 -39.79
CA VAL A 27 42.18 27.34 -39.69
C VAL A 27 43.63 27.63 -39.34
N VAL A 28 44.20 26.90 -38.37
CA VAL A 28 45.64 26.68 -38.21
C VAL A 28 45.88 25.17 -38.35
N PRO A 29 46.79 24.70 -39.23
CA PRO A 29 47.03 23.29 -39.44
C PRO A 29 48.15 22.75 -38.54
N GLY A 30 47.93 21.54 -38.00
CA GLY A 30 49.03 20.61 -37.69
C GLY A 30 49.21 20.21 -36.24
N THR A 31 48.38 19.27 -35.77
CA THR A 31 48.84 17.97 -35.22
C THR A 31 47.61 17.09 -35.05
N VAL A 32 47.52 16.02 -35.84
CA VAL A 32 46.52 14.96 -35.68
C VAL A 32 46.95 14.13 -34.47
N LEU A 33 46.33 14.36 -33.32
CA LEU A 33 46.13 13.29 -32.36
C LEU A 33 44.84 12.61 -32.79
N ALA A 34 44.96 11.38 -33.29
CA ALA A 34 43.81 10.50 -33.44
C ALA A 34 43.28 10.21 -32.03
N SER A 35 42.34 11.02 -31.57
CA SER A 35 41.33 10.55 -30.63
C SER A 35 40.56 9.50 -31.42
N GLN A 36 40.74 8.24 -31.03
CA GLN A 36 39.74 7.25 -31.36
C GLN A 36 38.44 7.78 -30.76
N ALA A 37 37.43 7.97 -31.60
CA ALA A 37 36.07 8.01 -31.12
C ALA A 37 35.85 6.67 -30.41
N SER A 38 35.78 6.70 -29.08
CA SER A 38 35.09 5.63 -28.35
C SER A 38 33.70 5.58 -28.97
N GLY A 39 33.39 4.50 -29.67
CA GLY A 39 32.05 4.27 -30.18
C GLY A 39 31.07 4.41 -29.02
N ALA A 40 29.88 4.93 -29.30
CA ALA A 40 28.78 4.85 -28.34
C ALA A 40 28.75 3.40 -27.78
N PRO A 41 28.64 3.23 -26.45
CA PRO A 41 28.56 1.89 -25.87
C PRO A 41 27.50 1.09 -26.63
N ALA A 42 27.79 -0.19 -26.89
CA ALA A 42 26.79 -1.06 -27.48
C ALA A 42 25.54 -1.02 -26.58
N PRO A 43 24.32 -0.93 -27.14
CA PRO A 43 23.13 -0.91 -26.30
C PRO A 43 23.13 -2.15 -25.41
N ALA A 44 22.86 -1.95 -24.11
CA ALA A 44 22.71 -3.02 -23.14
C ALA A 44 21.72 -4.06 -23.71
N PRO A 45 21.95 -5.37 -23.48
CA PRO A 45 21.00 -6.36 -23.92
C PRO A 45 19.66 -6.11 -23.21
N THR A 46 18.56 -6.27 -23.94
CA THR A 46 17.24 -6.38 -23.30
C THR A 46 16.83 -7.83 -23.29
N VAL A 47 16.03 -8.24 -22.32
CA VAL A 47 15.42 -9.57 -22.29
C VAL A 47 13.95 -9.47 -21.96
N SER A 48 13.14 -10.25 -22.66
CA SER A 48 11.74 -10.44 -22.32
C SER A 48 11.44 -11.94 -22.31
N LEU A 49 10.69 -12.37 -21.30
CA LEU A 49 10.06 -13.68 -21.37
C LEU A 49 9.07 -13.65 -22.53
N THR A 50 9.27 -14.56 -23.47
CA THR A 50 8.22 -14.87 -24.43
C THR A 50 7.36 -15.91 -23.77
N SER A 51 6.08 -15.58 -23.57
CA SER A 51 5.10 -16.58 -23.17
C SER A 51 5.26 -17.82 -24.05
N ALA A 52 5.17 -19.00 -23.45
CA ALA A 52 4.78 -20.18 -24.22
C ALA A 52 3.54 -19.77 -25.06
N PRO A 53 3.40 -20.27 -26.30
CA PRO A 53 2.72 -19.58 -27.40
C PRO A 53 1.38 -18.92 -27.01
N PRO A 54 1.03 -17.78 -27.62
CA PRO A 54 0.11 -16.79 -27.05
C PRO A 54 -1.20 -17.36 -26.52
N GLY A 55 -1.63 -16.93 -25.32
CA GLY A 55 -3.05 -16.70 -25.05
C GLY A 55 -3.82 -17.69 -24.17
N ALA A 56 -3.21 -18.34 -23.18
CA ALA A 56 -3.97 -19.15 -22.22
C ALA A 56 -3.69 -18.84 -20.75
N GLY A 57 -3.22 -17.62 -20.45
CA GLY A 57 -2.49 -17.35 -19.23
C GLY A 57 -1.24 -18.24 -19.15
N ASN A 58 -0.30 -17.91 -18.28
CA ASN A 58 0.91 -18.71 -18.11
C ASN A 58 0.63 -19.98 -17.29
N HIS A 59 -0.32 -20.80 -17.73
CA HIS A 59 -0.78 -21.99 -17.03
C HIS A 59 -0.11 -23.25 -17.59
N PHE A 60 0.39 -24.10 -16.68
CA PHE A 60 1.02 -25.37 -16.99
C PHE A 60 0.56 -26.45 -16.03
N LEU A 61 0.72 -27.72 -16.39
CA LEU A 61 0.41 -28.83 -15.48
C LEU A 61 1.63 -29.24 -14.66
N ALA A 62 1.42 -29.44 -13.36
CA ALA A 62 2.42 -30.00 -12.46
C ALA A 62 3.01 -31.30 -13.04
N ARG A 63 4.31 -31.49 -12.84
CA ARG A 63 5.08 -32.64 -13.38
C ARG A 63 5.18 -32.70 -14.91
N LYS A 64 4.65 -31.72 -15.65
CA LYS A 64 5.02 -31.48 -17.06
C LYS A 64 6.15 -30.45 -17.14
N PRO A 65 7.03 -30.54 -18.14
CA PRO A 65 8.05 -29.51 -18.32
C PRO A 65 7.40 -28.18 -18.70
N VAL A 66 7.70 -27.11 -17.97
CA VAL A 66 7.34 -25.74 -18.34
C VAL A 66 8.41 -25.24 -19.33
N PRO A 67 8.05 -24.93 -20.58
CA PRO A 67 8.98 -24.33 -21.53
C PRO A 67 9.28 -22.89 -21.12
N LEU A 68 10.55 -22.52 -21.17
CA LEU A 68 11.01 -21.16 -20.88
C LEU A 68 11.66 -20.62 -22.14
N THR A 69 11.25 -19.44 -22.58
CA THR A 69 11.75 -18.83 -23.82
C THR A 69 12.00 -17.36 -23.58
N ALA A 70 13.15 -16.88 -24.06
CA ALA A 70 13.52 -15.48 -23.93
C ALA A 70 13.81 -14.88 -25.31
N GLU A 71 13.24 -13.72 -25.56
CA GLU A 71 13.68 -12.85 -26.65
C GLU A 71 14.67 -11.83 -26.10
N THR A 72 15.71 -11.56 -26.89
CA THR A 72 16.76 -10.63 -26.49
C THR A 72 17.13 -9.68 -27.62
N THR A 73 17.51 -8.47 -27.28
CA THR A 73 18.20 -7.57 -28.23
C THR A 73 19.66 -7.36 -27.81
N GLY A 74 20.48 -6.73 -28.66
CA GLY A 74 21.89 -6.50 -28.36
C GLY A 74 22.75 -7.76 -28.49
N THR A 75 23.92 -7.75 -27.83
CA THR A 75 24.86 -8.88 -27.83
C THR A 75 24.76 -9.62 -26.50
N VAL A 76 24.11 -10.79 -26.49
CA VAL A 76 23.93 -11.63 -25.30
C VAL A 76 24.89 -12.82 -25.32
N SER A 77 25.53 -13.11 -24.19
CA SER A 77 26.42 -14.25 -23.97
C SER A 77 25.69 -15.47 -23.37
N LYS A 78 24.74 -15.23 -22.47
CA LYS A 78 23.87 -16.24 -21.87
C LYS A 78 22.55 -15.63 -21.40
N VAL A 79 21.53 -16.46 -21.27
CA VAL A 79 20.27 -16.18 -20.55
C VAL A 79 20.09 -17.21 -19.45
N GLU A 80 19.72 -16.74 -18.27
CA GLU A 80 19.30 -17.56 -17.14
C GLU A 80 17.81 -17.34 -16.88
N PHE A 81 17.11 -18.40 -16.47
CA PHE A 81 15.68 -18.35 -16.14
C PHE A 81 15.48 -18.72 -14.68
N TYR A 82 14.61 -18.00 -13.99
CA TYR A 82 14.37 -18.11 -12.57
C TYR A 82 12.88 -18.26 -12.27
N ALA A 83 12.52 -18.98 -11.20
CA ALA A 83 11.21 -18.91 -10.54
C ALA A 83 11.46 -18.62 -9.07
N ASP A 84 10.85 -17.55 -8.54
CA ASP A 84 11.02 -17.11 -7.15
C ASP A 84 12.51 -17.06 -6.75
N GLY A 85 13.31 -16.36 -7.56
CA GLY A 85 14.77 -16.24 -7.37
C GLY A 85 15.59 -17.52 -7.63
N LYS A 86 14.96 -18.69 -7.80
CA LYS A 86 15.66 -19.97 -7.99
C LYS A 86 15.99 -20.24 -9.45
N LEU A 87 17.28 -20.44 -9.75
CA LEU A 87 17.76 -20.75 -11.11
C LEU A 87 17.17 -22.07 -11.63
N LEU A 88 16.44 -22.00 -12.74
CA LEU A 88 15.80 -23.14 -13.40
C LEU A 88 16.63 -23.68 -14.57
N ALA A 89 17.19 -22.78 -15.38
CA ALA A 89 17.94 -23.12 -16.58
C ALA A 89 18.89 -22.00 -17.01
N THR A 90 19.97 -22.37 -17.70
CA THR A 90 20.89 -21.46 -18.39
C THR A 90 21.01 -21.87 -19.84
N ASP A 91 20.95 -20.92 -20.77
CA ASP A 91 21.22 -21.13 -22.19
C ASP A 91 22.25 -20.13 -22.71
N THR A 92 23.19 -20.60 -23.52
CA THR A 92 24.30 -19.80 -24.08
C THR A 92 24.19 -19.63 -25.61
N GLU A 93 23.16 -20.18 -26.24
CA GLU A 93 23.00 -20.14 -27.70
C GLU A 93 21.61 -19.63 -28.09
N ALA A 94 21.54 -18.58 -28.92
CA ALA A 94 20.28 -18.09 -29.45
C ALA A 94 19.69 -19.05 -30.52
N PRO A 95 18.35 -19.26 -30.57
CA PRO A 95 17.33 -18.68 -29.69
C PRO A 95 17.35 -19.28 -28.29
N PHE A 96 17.33 -18.43 -27.25
CA PHE A 96 17.49 -18.83 -25.85
C PHE A 96 16.26 -19.55 -25.30
N ARG A 97 16.46 -20.79 -24.81
CA ARG A 97 15.40 -21.69 -24.36
C ARG A 97 15.82 -22.47 -23.12
N GLY A 98 14.92 -22.52 -22.14
CA GLY A 98 15.02 -23.35 -20.95
C GLY A 98 13.85 -24.32 -20.85
N SER A 99 13.92 -25.20 -19.85
CA SER A 99 12.76 -25.99 -19.44
C SER A 99 12.83 -26.27 -17.95
N TRP A 100 11.81 -25.80 -17.22
CA TRP A 100 11.64 -26.13 -15.82
C TRP A 100 10.99 -27.50 -15.69
N LYS A 101 11.75 -28.46 -15.18
CA LYS A 101 11.31 -29.85 -15.04
C LYS A 101 10.70 -30.07 -13.66
N ASN A 102 9.60 -30.80 -13.62
CA ASN A 102 8.91 -31.17 -12.38
C ASN A 102 8.53 -29.96 -11.51
N ALA A 103 8.05 -28.89 -12.14
CA ALA A 103 7.49 -27.75 -11.42
C ALA A 103 6.39 -28.25 -10.47
N PRO A 104 6.46 -27.92 -9.16
CA PRO A 104 5.37 -28.19 -8.22
C PRO A 104 4.14 -27.34 -8.58
N ALA A 105 2.97 -27.73 -8.06
CA ALA A 105 1.79 -26.89 -8.22
C ALA A 105 1.93 -25.61 -7.37
N GLY A 106 1.39 -24.50 -7.88
CA GLY A 106 1.52 -23.16 -7.26
C GLY A 106 1.65 -22.07 -8.32
N GLN A 107 1.56 -20.81 -7.88
CA GLN A 107 1.88 -19.65 -8.71
C GLN A 107 3.32 -19.19 -8.41
N TYR A 108 4.06 -18.87 -9.46
CA TYR A 108 5.48 -18.54 -9.39
C TYR A 108 5.79 -17.25 -10.16
N SER A 109 6.61 -16.38 -9.58
CA SER A 109 7.15 -15.22 -10.26
C SER A 109 8.35 -15.65 -11.11
N VAL A 110 8.16 -15.74 -12.44
CA VAL A 110 9.20 -16.19 -13.37
C VAL A 110 9.87 -15.02 -14.05
N THR A 111 11.20 -14.99 -14.03
CA THR A 111 12.03 -13.97 -14.69
C THR A 111 13.07 -14.61 -15.59
N ALA A 112 13.56 -13.85 -16.57
CA ALA A 112 14.76 -14.16 -17.33
C ALA A 112 15.81 -13.07 -17.10
N ARG A 113 17.08 -13.46 -17.02
CA ARG A 113 18.24 -12.57 -16.92
C ARG A 113 19.19 -12.83 -18.07
N ALA A 114 19.34 -11.88 -18.98
CA ALA A 114 20.34 -11.91 -20.04
C ALA A 114 21.64 -11.26 -19.57
N TYR A 115 22.77 -11.75 -20.07
CA TYR A 115 24.10 -11.22 -19.76
C TYR A 115 24.80 -10.83 -21.05
N ASP A 116 25.52 -9.72 -21.04
CA ASP A 116 26.37 -9.33 -22.17
C ASP A 116 27.73 -10.07 -22.16
N LYS A 117 28.72 -9.61 -22.94
CA LYS A 117 30.06 -10.24 -22.97
C LYS A 117 30.96 -9.83 -21.79
N GLN A 118 30.61 -8.77 -21.10
CA GLN A 118 31.29 -8.19 -19.95
C GLN A 118 30.81 -8.85 -18.66
N GLY A 119 29.60 -9.42 -18.69
CA GLY A 119 28.96 -10.07 -17.57
C GLY A 119 27.85 -9.23 -16.95
N ASP A 120 27.50 -8.10 -17.56
CA ASP A 120 26.49 -7.17 -17.04
C ASP A 120 25.09 -7.74 -17.31
N PRO A 121 24.21 -7.82 -16.28
CA PRO A 121 22.88 -8.41 -16.41
C PRO A 121 21.83 -7.41 -16.92
N SER A 122 20.78 -7.93 -17.54
CA SER A 122 19.49 -7.27 -17.74
C SER A 122 18.40 -8.31 -17.51
N GLY A 123 17.38 -7.99 -16.72
CA GLY A 123 16.26 -8.88 -16.46
C GLY A 123 15.00 -8.49 -17.23
N SER A 124 14.07 -9.44 -17.27
CA SER A 124 12.74 -9.24 -17.83
C SER A 124 11.77 -8.76 -16.76
N ARG A 125 10.63 -8.20 -17.19
CA ARG A 125 9.43 -8.17 -16.34
C ARG A 125 9.14 -9.57 -15.81
N ALA A 126 8.74 -9.64 -14.54
CA ALA A 126 8.22 -10.86 -13.97
C ALA A 126 6.99 -11.31 -14.77
N SER A 127 6.85 -12.61 -14.91
CA SER A 127 5.67 -13.24 -15.50
C SER A 127 5.15 -14.24 -14.49
N LEU A 128 3.96 -14.00 -13.95
CA LEU A 128 3.31 -14.96 -13.07
C LEU A 128 3.01 -16.22 -13.87
N VAL A 129 3.49 -17.37 -13.38
CA VAL A 129 3.31 -18.69 -13.98
C VAL A 129 2.52 -19.57 -13.01
N ASN A 130 1.35 -20.01 -13.45
CA ASN A 130 0.47 -20.90 -12.70
C ASN A 130 0.75 -22.35 -13.06
N VAL A 131 1.22 -23.15 -12.10
CA VAL A 131 1.38 -24.58 -12.27
C VAL A 131 0.23 -25.28 -11.55
N LEU A 132 -0.66 -25.89 -12.33
CA LEU A 132 -1.89 -26.48 -11.86
C LEU A 132 -1.72 -27.99 -11.60
N ASP A 133 -2.32 -28.51 -10.55
CA ASP A 133 -2.27 -29.94 -10.25
C ASP A 133 -3.11 -30.78 -11.23
N LYS A 134 -4.16 -30.17 -11.79
CA LYS A 134 -5.02 -30.68 -12.85
C LYS A 134 -5.38 -29.56 -13.83
N PRO A 135 -5.80 -29.88 -15.07
CA PRO A 135 -6.29 -28.87 -16.00
C PRO A 135 -7.43 -28.03 -15.40
N ALA A 136 -7.63 -26.79 -15.86
CA ALA A 136 -8.73 -25.93 -15.43
C ALA A 136 -9.49 -25.36 -16.63
N VAL A 137 -10.77 -25.03 -16.41
CA VAL A 137 -11.58 -24.20 -17.28
C VAL A 137 -11.50 -22.76 -16.77
N ILE A 138 -11.22 -21.81 -17.65
CA ILE A 138 -11.17 -20.38 -17.31
C ILE A 138 -12.44 -19.73 -17.85
N ALA A 139 -13.09 -18.94 -17.00
CA ALA A 139 -14.18 -18.09 -17.41
C ALA A 139 -13.81 -16.62 -17.12
N SER A 140 -14.09 -15.73 -18.06
CA SER A 140 -13.69 -14.32 -18.02
C SER A 140 -14.76 -13.44 -18.68
N PRO A 141 -15.07 -12.25 -18.14
CA PRO A 141 -14.54 -11.65 -16.90
C PRO A 141 -14.90 -12.48 -15.64
N VAL A 142 -14.28 -12.15 -14.49
CA VAL A 142 -14.53 -12.87 -13.23
C VAL A 142 -15.95 -12.65 -12.70
N THR A 143 -16.59 -11.54 -13.11
CA THR A 143 -18.02 -11.27 -12.94
C THR A 143 -18.59 -10.60 -14.19
N GLN A 144 -19.87 -10.81 -14.50
CA GLN A 144 -20.51 -10.23 -15.68
C GLN A 144 -21.85 -9.58 -15.34
N GLN A 145 -22.06 -8.36 -15.85
CA GLN A 145 -23.33 -7.64 -15.73
C GLN A 145 -24.17 -7.70 -17.00
N ILE A 146 -25.49 -7.64 -16.82
CA ILE A 146 -26.49 -7.66 -17.88
C ILE A 146 -27.59 -6.64 -17.55
N GLU A 147 -27.86 -5.67 -18.42
CA GLU A 147 -29.07 -4.85 -18.26
C GLU A 147 -30.33 -5.73 -18.34
N GLN A 148 -31.34 -5.49 -17.50
CA GLN A 148 -32.61 -6.24 -17.56
C GLN A 148 -33.23 -6.23 -18.98
N GLY A 149 -33.64 -7.40 -19.46
CA GLY A 149 -34.10 -7.64 -20.83
C GLY A 149 -32.98 -7.63 -21.89
N GLY A 150 -31.74 -7.42 -21.48
CA GLY A 150 -30.56 -7.36 -22.31
C GLY A 150 -29.82 -8.69 -22.45
N THR A 151 -28.63 -8.59 -23.05
CA THR A 151 -27.71 -9.72 -23.18
C THR A 151 -26.29 -9.26 -22.93
N ALA A 152 -25.49 -10.08 -22.26
CA ALA A 152 -24.03 -9.93 -22.26
C ALA A 152 -23.36 -11.25 -22.59
N ALA A 153 -22.04 -11.21 -22.79
CA ALA A 153 -21.26 -12.41 -23.08
C ALA A 153 -20.04 -12.51 -22.18
N PHE A 154 -19.76 -13.73 -21.74
CA PHE A 154 -18.49 -14.08 -21.10
C PHE A 154 -17.76 -15.14 -21.94
N GLY A 155 -16.44 -15.10 -21.89
CA GLY A 155 -15.56 -16.05 -22.56
C GLY A 155 -15.30 -17.28 -21.69
N VAL A 156 -15.31 -18.46 -22.31
CA VAL A 156 -14.81 -19.71 -21.71
C VAL A 156 -13.61 -20.22 -22.49
N SER A 157 -12.55 -20.62 -21.79
CA SER A 157 -11.36 -21.26 -22.38
C SER A 157 -10.82 -22.36 -21.46
N LEU A 158 -9.78 -23.07 -21.88
CA LEU A 158 -9.03 -23.98 -21.01
C LEU A 158 -7.72 -23.33 -20.57
N ALA A 159 -7.28 -23.61 -19.35
CA ALA A 159 -6.01 -23.14 -18.83
C ALA A 159 -4.81 -23.89 -19.42
N THR A 160 -4.97 -25.13 -19.88
CA THR A 160 -3.84 -25.88 -20.49
C THR A 160 -4.24 -26.59 -21.77
N LYS A 161 -3.27 -26.74 -22.69
CA LYS A 161 -3.47 -27.43 -23.97
C LYS A 161 -3.89 -28.89 -23.75
N PRO A 162 -5.10 -29.30 -24.19
CA PRO A 162 -5.55 -30.66 -23.99
C PRO A 162 -4.88 -31.62 -24.99
N ALA A 163 -4.80 -32.91 -24.64
CA ALA A 163 -4.23 -33.95 -25.51
C ALA A 163 -5.18 -34.38 -26.65
N GLY A 164 -6.46 -34.03 -26.55
CA GLY A 164 -7.51 -34.31 -27.52
C GLY A 164 -8.73 -33.42 -27.22
N PRO A 165 -9.84 -33.57 -27.95
CA PRO A 165 -11.04 -32.77 -27.71
C PRO A 165 -11.57 -32.93 -26.28
N VAL A 166 -11.90 -31.81 -25.64
CA VAL A 166 -12.54 -31.71 -24.32
C VAL A 166 -13.91 -31.07 -24.51
N GLU A 167 -14.95 -31.74 -24.02
CA GLU A 167 -16.29 -31.19 -23.93
C GLU A 167 -16.46 -30.54 -22.56
N VAL A 168 -16.74 -29.24 -22.55
CA VAL A 168 -17.04 -28.46 -21.37
C VAL A 168 -18.55 -28.30 -21.32
N SER A 169 -19.19 -28.82 -20.27
CA SER A 169 -20.60 -28.56 -19.98
C SER A 169 -20.73 -27.19 -19.32
N LEU A 170 -21.70 -26.41 -19.77
CA LEU A 170 -22.09 -25.15 -19.15
C LEU A 170 -23.47 -25.32 -18.53
N GLU A 171 -23.57 -25.00 -17.24
CA GLU A 171 -24.83 -24.99 -16.52
C GLU A 171 -24.96 -23.75 -15.65
N ARG A 172 -26.20 -23.31 -15.44
CA ARG A 172 -26.52 -22.38 -14.36
C ARG A 172 -26.52 -23.18 -13.05
N SER A 173 -25.48 -23.02 -12.25
CA SER A 173 -25.25 -23.80 -11.02
C SER A 173 -26.06 -23.27 -9.83
N SER A 174 -26.40 -21.98 -9.83
CA SER A 174 -27.24 -21.35 -8.81
C SER A 174 -27.98 -20.14 -9.38
N GLY A 175 -28.92 -19.60 -8.59
CA GLY A 175 -29.65 -18.38 -8.93
C GLY A 175 -30.90 -18.60 -9.80
N THR A 176 -31.38 -17.52 -10.38
CA THR A 176 -32.72 -17.41 -10.99
C THR A 176 -32.81 -18.07 -12.36
N GLU A 177 -34.01 -18.48 -12.77
CA GLU A 177 -34.22 -19.00 -14.13
C GLU A 177 -34.26 -17.92 -15.22
N ASP A 178 -34.31 -16.65 -14.81
CA ASP A 178 -34.41 -15.51 -15.69
C ASP A 178 -33.18 -15.33 -16.57
N LEU A 179 -32.01 -15.57 -15.97
CA LEU A 179 -30.74 -15.58 -16.68
C LEU A 179 -30.53 -16.95 -17.35
N SER A 180 -30.38 -16.93 -18.67
CA SER A 180 -30.19 -18.13 -19.49
C SER A 180 -29.06 -17.99 -20.50
N ALA A 181 -28.20 -19.01 -20.57
CA ALA A 181 -27.11 -19.07 -21.54
C ALA A 181 -27.57 -19.65 -22.89
N ASP A 182 -27.06 -19.11 -24.00
CA ASP A 182 -27.34 -19.57 -25.36
C ASP A 182 -26.80 -20.98 -25.66
N ARG A 183 -25.86 -21.44 -24.84
CA ARG A 183 -25.14 -22.71 -24.98
C ARG A 183 -25.11 -23.47 -23.68
N THR A 184 -25.10 -24.80 -23.79
CA THR A 184 -24.94 -25.71 -22.65
C THR A 184 -23.71 -26.61 -22.77
N THR A 185 -23.03 -26.56 -23.91
CA THR A 185 -21.80 -27.32 -24.17
C THR A 185 -20.88 -26.51 -25.08
N LEU A 186 -19.58 -26.60 -24.80
CA LEU A 186 -18.50 -26.04 -25.61
C LEU A 186 -17.49 -27.16 -25.90
N THR A 187 -16.85 -27.13 -27.07
CA THR A 187 -15.82 -28.11 -27.43
C THR A 187 -14.50 -27.42 -27.67
N PHE A 188 -13.50 -27.80 -26.88
CA PHE A 188 -12.14 -27.32 -26.99
C PHE A 188 -11.25 -28.43 -27.55
N THR A 189 -10.31 -28.06 -28.40
CA THR A 189 -9.39 -28.93 -29.14
C THR A 189 -7.97 -28.44 -28.90
N PRO A 190 -6.94 -29.26 -29.18
CA PRO A 190 -5.55 -28.81 -29.07
C PRO A 190 -5.22 -27.54 -29.88
N GLU A 191 -6.07 -27.15 -30.85
CA GLU A 191 -5.91 -25.98 -31.71
C GLU A 191 -6.66 -24.73 -31.23
N ASN A 192 -7.76 -24.86 -30.48
CA ASN A 192 -8.61 -23.73 -30.07
C ASN A 192 -8.86 -23.62 -28.55
N TRP A 193 -8.23 -24.47 -27.74
CA TRP A 193 -8.42 -24.54 -26.28
C TRP A 193 -8.28 -23.19 -25.56
N GLN A 194 -7.36 -22.37 -26.05
CA GLN A 194 -6.99 -21.06 -25.54
C GLN A 194 -7.83 -19.92 -26.12
N GLN A 195 -8.60 -20.17 -27.18
CA GLN A 195 -9.48 -19.16 -27.74
C GLN A 195 -10.76 -19.12 -26.91
N ALA A 196 -11.01 -18.01 -26.22
CA ALA A 196 -12.26 -17.77 -25.51
C ALA A 196 -13.46 -18.00 -26.45
N GLN A 197 -14.26 -19.01 -26.14
CA GLN A 197 -15.54 -19.25 -26.79
C GLN A 197 -16.59 -18.47 -26.02
N GLN A 198 -17.18 -17.49 -26.70
CA GLN A 198 -18.19 -16.61 -26.12
C GLN A 198 -19.49 -17.38 -25.83
N VAL A 199 -19.98 -17.22 -24.62
CA VAL A 199 -21.30 -17.64 -24.14
C VAL A 199 -22.12 -16.38 -23.96
N THR A 200 -23.27 -16.31 -24.62
CA THR A 200 -24.20 -15.18 -24.45
C THR A 200 -25.24 -15.55 -23.41
N VAL A 201 -25.34 -14.75 -22.35
CA VAL A 201 -26.41 -14.85 -21.37
C VAL A 201 -27.47 -13.80 -21.69
N THR A 202 -28.73 -14.21 -21.57
CA THR A 202 -29.90 -13.37 -21.80
C THR A 202 -30.69 -13.23 -20.51
N SER A 203 -31.05 -12.00 -20.17
CA SER A 203 -32.07 -11.66 -19.18
C SER A 203 -33.45 -11.75 -19.83
N ALA A 204 -34.40 -12.41 -19.18
CA ALA A 204 -35.72 -12.68 -19.75
C ALA A 204 -36.80 -11.72 -19.24
N ASP A 205 -36.65 -11.14 -18.06
CA ASP A 205 -37.54 -10.10 -17.52
C ASP A 205 -36.98 -8.70 -17.78
N GLU A 206 -37.89 -7.75 -18.04
CA GLU A 206 -37.59 -6.32 -18.16
C GLU A 206 -38.00 -5.56 -16.88
N SER A 207 -38.37 -6.29 -15.81
CA SER A 207 -38.95 -5.72 -14.59
C SER A 207 -38.74 -6.57 -13.34
N GLY A 208 -38.75 -5.95 -12.16
CA GLY A 208 -38.64 -6.64 -10.87
C GLY A 208 -37.25 -6.53 -10.25
N ASP A 209 -37.02 -7.26 -9.16
CA ASP A 209 -35.72 -7.29 -8.48
C ASP A 209 -34.66 -7.89 -9.41
N PRO A 210 -33.44 -7.30 -9.49
CA PRO A 210 -32.41 -7.77 -10.40
C PRO A 210 -32.08 -9.25 -10.18
N ALA A 211 -32.13 -10.04 -11.24
CA ALA A 211 -31.85 -11.46 -11.19
C ALA A 211 -30.35 -11.74 -11.05
N LYS A 212 -30.00 -12.78 -10.31
CA LYS A 212 -28.61 -13.24 -10.12
C LYS A 212 -28.49 -14.72 -10.45
N ALA A 213 -27.42 -15.12 -11.11
CA ALA A 213 -27.14 -16.51 -11.45
C ALA A 213 -25.64 -16.76 -11.58
N VAL A 214 -25.18 -17.93 -11.13
CA VAL A 214 -23.79 -18.36 -11.39
C VAL A 214 -23.81 -19.37 -12.53
N PHE A 215 -23.00 -19.11 -13.57
CA PHE A 215 -22.78 -20.05 -14.67
C PHE A 215 -21.46 -20.76 -14.47
N THR A 216 -21.53 -22.09 -14.31
CA THR A 216 -20.36 -22.94 -14.11
C THR A 216 -20.04 -23.70 -15.39
N ALA A 217 -18.81 -23.55 -15.87
CA ALA A 217 -18.23 -24.29 -16.98
C ALA A 217 -17.32 -25.40 -16.43
N ALA A 218 -17.74 -26.66 -16.63
CA ALA A 218 -17.07 -27.83 -16.06
C ALA A 218 -16.70 -28.86 -17.13
N ALA A 219 -15.57 -29.54 -16.94
CA ALA A 219 -15.18 -30.69 -17.76
C ALA A 219 -14.58 -31.80 -16.88
N ALA A 220 -14.74 -33.05 -17.30
CA ALA A 220 -14.24 -34.19 -16.54
C ALA A 220 -12.71 -34.08 -16.33
N GLY A 221 -12.29 -34.17 -15.06
CA GLY A 221 -10.88 -34.06 -14.68
C GLY A 221 -10.30 -32.65 -14.76
N HIS A 222 -11.13 -31.62 -14.93
CA HIS A 222 -10.74 -30.22 -14.88
C HIS A 222 -11.28 -29.55 -13.61
N GLU A 223 -10.60 -28.51 -13.13
CA GLU A 223 -11.22 -27.48 -12.30
C GLU A 223 -12.24 -26.69 -13.13
N SER A 224 -13.36 -26.36 -12.51
CA SER A 224 -14.42 -25.58 -13.15
C SER A 224 -14.12 -24.09 -13.07
N GLY A 225 -14.47 -23.38 -14.13
CA GLY A 225 -14.53 -21.91 -14.12
C GLY A 225 -15.97 -21.48 -13.94
N SER A 226 -16.19 -20.44 -13.14
CA SER A 226 -17.54 -19.91 -12.87
C SER A 226 -17.57 -18.41 -13.08
N VAL A 227 -18.70 -17.91 -13.57
CA VAL A 227 -18.95 -16.47 -13.70
C VAL A 227 -20.27 -16.18 -12.99
N PRO A 228 -20.25 -15.45 -11.87
CA PRO A 228 -21.43 -14.76 -11.36
C PRO A 228 -21.92 -13.78 -12.42
N VAL A 229 -23.19 -13.91 -12.76
CA VAL A 229 -23.89 -13.02 -13.69
C VAL A 229 -25.01 -12.36 -12.92
N GLN A 230 -25.04 -11.05 -12.95
CA GLN A 230 -26.05 -10.26 -12.27
C GLN A 230 -26.73 -9.32 -13.26
N GLU A 231 -28.03 -9.18 -13.09
CA GLU A 231 -28.75 -8.11 -13.73
C GLU A 231 -28.42 -6.79 -13.06
N ILE A 232 -28.17 -5.78 -13.88
CA ILE A 232 -28.19 -4.40 -13.46
C ILE A 232 -29.50 -3.78 -13.93
N SER A 233 -30.05 -2.91 -13.10
CA SER A 233 -31.21 -2.10 -13.49
C SER A 233 -30.87 -1.35 -14.79
N PRO A 234 -31.81 -1.18 -15.73
CA PRO A 234 -31.61 -0.24 -16.84
C PRO A 234 -31.49 1.23 -16.37
N LEU A 235 -31.65 1.48 -15.07
CA LEU A 235 -31.34 2.74 -14.41
C LEU A 235 -29.95 2.76 -13.74
N ALA A 236 -29.21 1.64 -13.69
CA ALA A 236 -27.89 1.56 -13.04
C ALA A 236 -26.96 2.67 -13.53
N SER A 237 -26.22 3.29 -12.61
CA SER A 237 -25.38 4.43 -12.96
C SER A 237 -24.12 4.00 -13.70
N ASP A 238 -23.55 4.90 -14.48
CA ASP A 238 -22.26 4.69 -15.14
C ASP A 238 -21.15 4.35 -14.13
N TYR A 239 -21.28 4.81 -12.87
CA TYR A 239 -20.34 4.51 -11.80
C TYR A 239 -20.44 3.09 -11.24
N GLU A 240 -21.64 2.48 -11.22
CA GLU A 240 -21.77 1.06 -10.86
C GLU A 240 -21.02 0.18 -11.88
N GLN A 241 -21.17 0.48 -13.17
CA GLN A 241 -20.43 -0.20 -14.22
C GLN A 241 -18.92 0.08 -14.13
N ALA A 242 -18.52 1.33 -13.86
CA ALA A 242 -17.11 1.71 -13.68
C ALA A 242 -16.44 0.97 -12.53
N PHE A 243 -17.14 0.78 -11.40
CA PHE A 243 -16.66 -0.07 -10.30
C PHE A 243 -16.39 -1.49 -10.79
N LEU A 244 -17.34 -2.11 -11.48
CA LEU A 244 -17.23 -3.52 -11.90
C LEU A 244 -16.17 -3.72 -12.99
N ASP A 245 -16.00 -2.76 -13.89
CA ASP A 245 -14.94 -2.76 -14.88
C ASP A 245 -13.56 -2.67 -14.20
N GLN A 246 -13.41 -1.75 -13.25
CA GLN A 246 -12.17 -1.58 -12.49
C GLN A 246 -11.88 -2.80 -11.61
N TYR A 247 -12.90 -3.35 -10.92
CA TYR A 247 -12.81 -4.58 -10.14
C TYR A 247 -12.34 -5.75 -11.01
N ASN A 248 -12.88 -5.90 -12.22
CA ASN A 248 -12.47 -6.93 -13.16
C ASN A 248 -11.01 -6.78 -13.60
N LYS A 249 -10.52 -5.54 -13.83
CA LYS A 249 -9.11 -5.30 -14.16
C LYS A 249 -8.19 -5.67 -12.99
N ILE A 250 -8.56 -5.28 -11.76
CA ILE A 250 -7.79 -5.60 -10.55
C ILE A 250 -7.74 -7.11 -10.32
N ASN A 251 -8.89 -7.79 -10.49
CA ASN A 251 -9.03 -9.22 -10.25
C ASN A 251 -8.63 -10.12 -11.42
N ASP A 252 -8.28 -9.58 -12.59
CA ASP A 252 -7.72 -10.38 -13.69
C ASP A 252 -6.30 -10.83 -13.32
N PRO A 253 -6.02 -12.15 -13.19
CA PRO A 253 -4.68 -12.65 -12.86
C PRO A 253 -3.60 -12.23 -13.86
N SER A 254 -3.97 -11.85 -15.09
CA SER A 254 -3.04 -11.37 -16.10
C SER A 254 -2.62 -9.91 -15.92
N SER A 255 -3.34 -9.13 -15.10
CA SER A 255 -2.96 -7.77 -14.75
C SER A 255 -1.77 -7.74 -13.79
N GLY A 256 -1.65 -8.73 -12.89
CA GLY A 256 -0.49 -8.86 -12.00
C GLY A 256 -0.56 -8.07 -10.69
N TYR A 257 -1.77 -7.75 -10.21
CA TYR A 257 -1.97 -7.03 -8.94
C TYR A 257 -1.68 -7.84 -7.67
N TYR A 258 -1.70 -9.17 -7.77
CA TYR A 258 -1.56 -10.06 -6.62
C TYR A 258 -0.77 -11.31 -6.99
N ARG A 259 -0.24 -11.94 -5.95
CA ARG A 259 0.27 -13.30 -5.98
C ARG A 259 -0.67 -14.24 -5.23
N GLU A 260 -0.91 -15.42 -5.79
CA GLU A 260 -1.69 -16.46 -5.13
C GLU A 260 -0.82 -17.44 -4.34
N PHE A 261 -1.21 -17.68 -3.09
CA PHE A 261 -0.63 -18.66 -2.18
C PHE A 261 -1.74 -19.58 -1.67
N ASP A 262 -1.69 -20.87 -2.02
CA ASP A 262 -2.68 -21.89 -1.61
C ASP A 262 -4.16 -21.48 -1.84
N GLY A 263 -4.41 -20.69 -2.89
CA GLY A 263 -5.75 -20.20 -3.26
C GLY A 263 -6.15 -18.87 -2.62
N MET A 264 -5.31 -18.28 -1.79
CA MET A 264 -5.49 -16.94 -1.21
C MET A 264 -4.66 -15.90 -1.98
N LYS A 265 -5.19 -14.69 -2.15
CA LYS A 265 -4.52 -13.60 -2.86
C LYS A 265 -3.77 -12.70 -1.89
N VAL A 266 -2.50 -12.44 -2.17
CA VAL A 266 -1.69 -11.43 -1.50
C VAL A 266 -1.47 -10.29 -2.50
N PRO A 267 -2.05 -9.09 -2.29
CA PRO A 267 -1.82 -7.96 -3.19
C PRO A 267 -0.36 -7.53 -3.14
N TYR A 268 0.20 -7.10 -4.25
CA TYR A 268 1.46 -6.34 -4.26
C TYR A 268 1.19 -4.87 -3.92
N HIS A 269 2.23 -4.09 -3.61
CA HIS A 269 2.12 -2.63 -3.53
C HIS A 269 1.76 -2.03 -4.89
N ALA A 270 2.40 -2.48 -5.97
CA ALA A 270 2.13 -2.08 -7.34
C ALA A 270 2.43 -3.22 -8.34
N ILE A 271 1.84 -3.14 -9.54
CA ILE A 271 2.20 -4.05 -10.66
C ILE A 271 3.68 -3.85 -11.06
N GLU A 272 4.14 -2.61 -11.09
CA GLU A 272 5.51 -2.28 -11.44
C GLU A 272 6.46 -2.54 -10.27
N THR A 273 7.54 -3.28 -10.52
CA THR A 273 8.54 -3.67 -9.51
C THR A 273 9.45 -2.52 -9.08
N LEU A 274 9.87 -1.64 -10.02
CA LEU A 274 10.70 -0.48 -9.71
C LEU A 274 9.85 0.68 -9.21
N ILE A 275 9.68 0.74 -7.89
CA ILE A 275 9.02 1.83 -7.18
C ILE A 275 9.59 1.93 -5.76
N VAL A 276 9.85 3.15 -5.30
CA VAL A 276 10.44 3.47 -3.98
C VAL A 276 9.72 4.71 -3.44
N GLU A 277 9.02 4.60 -2.30
CA GLU A 277 8.26 5.74 -1.73
C GLU A 277 7.88 5.57 -0.25
N ALA A 278 7.61 4.34 0.19
CA ALA A 278 7.46 3.93 1.59
C ALA A 278 7.91 2.47 1.72
N PRO A 279 7.29 1.50 1.00
CA PRO A 279 8.03 0.33 0.54
C PRO A 279 9.11 0.78 -0.44
N ASP A 280 10.16 -0.03 -0.55
CA ASP A 280 11.31 0.24 -1.40
C ASP A 280 11.40 -0.70 -2.60
N HIS A 281 10.38 -1.54 -2.83
CA HIS A 281 10.16 -2.35 -4.02
C HIS A 281 8.66 -2.62 -4.27
N GLY A 282 8.21 -2.64 -5.52
CA GLY A 282 6.78 -2.70 -5.86
C GLY A 282 6.09 -4.03 -5.58
N HIS A 283 6.85 -5.12 -5.53
CA HIS A 283 6.35 -6.44 -5.11
C HIS A 283 6.60 -6.74 -3.63
N GLU A 284 7.01 -5.73 -2.84
CA GLU A 284 6.63 -5.74 -1.44
C GLU A 284 5.12 -5.53 -1.33
N THR A 285 4.57 -5.74 -0.15
CA THR A 285 3.21 -5.32 0.17
C THR A 285 3.12 -4.81 1.59
N THR A 286 2.02 -4.17 1.89
CA THR A 286 1.80 -3.50 3.16
C THR A 286 0.49 -3.92 3.79
N SER A 287 0.37 -3.77 5.11
CA SER A 287 -0.93 -3.86 5.78
C SER A 287 -1.95 -2.87 5.17
N GLU A 288 -1.48 -1.72 4.68
CA GLU A 288 -2.28 -0.80 3.87
C GLU A 288 -2.89 -1.51 2.64
N ALA A 289 -2.09 -2.17 1.80
CA ALA A 289 -2.57 -2.87 0.61
C ALA A 289 -3.59 -3.97 0.95
N PHE A 290 -3.38 -4.74 2.03
CA PHE A 290 -4.37 -5.72 2.52
C PHE A 290 -5.69 -5.06 2.91
N THR A 291 -5.66 -3.90 3.55
CA THR A 291 -6.88 -3.19 3.96
C THR A 291 -7.63 -2.58 2.79
N TYR A 292 -6.92 -2.19 1.73
CA TYR A 292 -7.52 -1.81 0.46
C TYR A 292 -8.10 -2.98 -0.31
N TYR A 293 -7.47 -4.16 -0.23
CA TYR A 293 -8.05 -5.40 -0.75
C TYR A 293 -9.37 -5.71 -0.05
N LEU A 294 -9.39 -5.63 1.27
CA LEU A 294 -10.60 -5.80 2.06
C LEU A 294 -11.70 -4.79 1.67
N TRP A 295 -11.33 -3.52 1.44
CA TRP A 295 -12.29 -2.48 1.04
C TRP A 295 -12.89 -2.74 -0.34
N LEU A 296 -12.05 -3.14 -1.31
CA LEU A 296 -12.51 -3.49 -2.66
C LEU A 296 -13.55 -4.62 -2.61
N GLU A 297 -13.28 -5.67 -1.82
CA GLU A 297 -14.19 -6.82 -1.70
C GLU A 297 -15.44 -6.52 -0.88
N SER A 298 -15.36 -5.60 0.10
CA SER A 298 -16.54 -5.10 0.83
C SER A 298 -17.51 -4.39 -0.12
N GLU A 299 -17.00 -3.51 -0.99
CA GLU A 299 -17.85 -2.81 -1.97
C GLU A 299 -18.36 -3.75 -3.07
N TYR A 300 -17.59 -4.79 -3.41
CA TYR A 300 -18.08 -5.87 -4.26
C TYR A 300 -19.26 -6.60 -3.61
N GLY A 301 -19.17 -6.94 -2.33
CA GLY A 301 -20.28 -7.52 -1.56
C GLY A 301 -21.49 -6.58 -1.45
N ARG A 302 -21.27 -5.27 -1.31
CA ARG A 302 -22.35 -4.27 -1.32
C ARG A 302 -23.13 -4.25 -2.65
N ILE A 303 -22.42 -4.31 -3.77
CA ILE A 303 -23.03 -4.22 -5.11
C ILE A 303 -23.63 -5.56 -5.55
N THR A 304 -22.96 -6.67 -5.22
CA THR A 304 -23.33 -7.99 -5.74
C THR A 304 -24.07 -8.90 -4.77
N GLU A 305 -24.09 -8.55 -3.48
CA GLU A 305 -24.50 -9.42 -2.35
C GLU A 305 -23.67 -10.71 -2.21
N ASP A 306 -22.53 -10.81 -2.90
CA ASP A 306 -21.57 -11.90 -2.71
C ASP A 306 -20.47 -11.47 -1.72
N TRP A 307 -20.61 -11.92 -0.47
CA TRP A 307 -19.67 -11.62 0.61
C TRP A 307 -18.54 -12.67 0.74
N GLY A 308 -18.50 -13.69 -0.13
CA GLY A 308 -17.43 -14.69 -0.14
C GLY A 308 -16.04 -14.07 -0.30
N PRO A 309 -15.81 -13.25 -1.35
CA PRO A 309 -14.52 -12.59 -1.57
C PRO A 309 -14.05 -11.71 -0.40
N PHE A 310 -14.97 -11.06 0.31
CA PHE A 310 -14.65 -10.25 1.49
C PHE A 310 -14.11 -11.13 2.64
N ASN A 311 -14.72 -12.29 2.86
CA ASN A 311 -14.25 -13.26 3.85
C ASN A 311 -12.89 -13.88 3.45
N ASP A 312 -12.70 -14.17 2.16
CA ASP A 312 -11.42 -14.69 1.64
C ASP A 312 -10.29 -13.64 1.77
N ALA A 313 -10.61 -12.36 1.57
CA ALA A 313 -9.65 -11.26 1.78
C ALA A 313 -9.23 -11.15 3.24
N TRP A 314 -10.16 -11.27 4.19
CA TRP A 314 -9.82 -11.30 5.61
C TRP A 314 -9.00 -12.53 5.99
N ALA A 315 -9.32 -13.70 5.42
CA ALA A 315 -8.54 -14.92 5.64
C ALA A 315 -7.10 -14.78 5.14
N SER A 316 -6.89 -14.17 3.97
CA SER A 316 -5.56 -13.85 3.44
C SER A 316 -4.78 -12.89 4.34
N LEU A 317 -5.44 -11.82 4.81
CA LEU A 317 -4.86 -10.87 5.76
C LEU A 317 -4.42 -11.58 7.05
N GLU A 318 -5.29 -12.42 7.62
CA GLU A 318 -5.00 -13.16 8.87
C GLU A 318 -3.85 -14.15 8.70
N GLU A 319 -3.75 -14.83 7.56
CA GLU A 319 -2.68 -15.81 7.29
C GLU A 319 -1.32 -15.13 7.05
N PHE A 320 -1.28 -14.05 6.26
CA PHE A 320 -0.01 -13.53 5.74
C PHE A 320 0.46 -12.22 6.38
N ALA A 321 -0.45 -11.41 6.93
CA ALA A 321 -0.11 -10.11 7.50
C ALA A 321 -0.15 -10.09 9.03
N VAL A 322 -0.92 -10.97 9.68
CA VAL A 322 -0.93 -11.10 11.14
C VAL A 322 0.05 -12.21 11.56
N PRO A 323 1.13 -11.91 12.30
CA PRO A 323 2.09 -12.94 12.72
C PRO A 323 1.40 -14.07 13.51
N GLY A 324 1.59 -15.32 13.12
CA GLY A 324 1.04 -16.49 13.81
C GLY A 324 1.88 -16.93 15.02
N THR A 325 1.50 -18.04 15.65
CA THR A 325 2.22 -18.57 16.83
C THR A 325 3.69 -18.88 16.53
N GLU A 326 4.01 -19.36 15.33
CA GLU A 326 5.40 -19.66 14.94
C GLU A 326 6.22 -18.38 14.72
N ASP A 327 5.57 -17.31 14.29
CA ASP A 327 6.16 -15.99 14.04
C ASP A 327 6.40 -15.18 15.33
N GLN A 328 5.51 -15.29 16.32
CA GLN A 328 5.59 -14.57 17.62
C GLN A 328 5.56 -15.49 18.87
N PRO A 329 6.47 -16.47 18.98
CA PRO A 329 6.32 -17.63 19.86
C PRO A 329 6.50 -17.41 21.36
N THR A 330 7.10 -16.28 21.77
CA THR A 330 7.58 -16.09 23.15
C THR A 330 6.90 -14.94 23.89
N ASN A 331 5.72 -14.51 23.43
CA ASN A 331 4.89 -13.51 24.12
C ASN A 331 4.65 -13.83 25.60
N GLY A 332 4.59 -15.11 25.99
CA GLY A 332 4.43 -15.52 27.40
C GLY A 332 5.60 -15.15 28.34
N ALA A 333 6.69 -14.60 27.79
CA ALA A 333 7.80 -14.02 28.57
C ALA A 333 7.64 -12.51 28.84
N TYR A 334 6.60 -11.87 28.31
CA TYR A 334 6.32 -10.45 28.47
C TYR A 334 5.96 -10.09 29.92
N ASP A 335 6.50 -8.99 30.42
CA ASP A 335 6.17 -8.43 31.74
C ASP A 335 5.50 -7.05 31.57
N PRO A 336 4.18 -6.93 31.76
CA PRO A 336 3.48 -5.66 31.64
C PRO A 336 3.95 -4.58 32.63
N ALA A 337 4.62 -4.95 33.73
CA ALA A 337 5.21 -3.99 34.67
C ALA A 337 6.58 -3.46 34.22
N SER A 338 7.16 -4.05 33.17
CA SER A 338 8.44 -3.68 32.57
C SER A 338 8.38 -3.91 31.05
N PRO A 339 7.52 -3.16 30.32
CA PRO A 339 7.09 -3.49 28.97
C PRO A 339 8.20 -3.42 27.92
N ALA A 340 9.23 -2.59 28.14
CA ALA A 340 10.41 -2.49 27.27
C ALA A 340 11.59 -1.88 28.04
N THR A 341 12.78 -1.89 27.45
CA THR A 341 13.92 -1.07 27.90
C THR A 341 14.04 0.14 26.97
N TYR A 342 14.25 1.33 27.53
CA TYR A 342 14.36 2.55 26.73
C TYR A 342 15.64 2.55 25.88
N ALA A 343 15.50 2.98 24.63
CA ALA A 343 16.56 3.55 23.81
C ALA A 343 16.07 4.88 23.20
N PRO A 344 16.93 5.91 23.15
CA PRO A 344 16.59 7.18 22.51
C PRO A 344 16.46 6.98 21.00
N GLU A 345 15.48 7.63 20.37
CA GLU A 345 15.60 7.92 18.94
C GLU A 345 16.60 9.06 18.75
N HIS A 346 17.22 9.07 17.57
CA HIS A 346 18.08 10.17 17.14
C HIS A 346 17.56 10.72 15.82
N PRO A 347 17.61 12.04 15.58
CA PRO A 347 17.17 12.58 14.30
C PRO A 347 17.95 12.05 13.11
N SER A 348 19.26 11.78 13.24
CA SER A 348 20.11 11.31 12.14
C SER A 348 20.39 9.81 12.18
N PRO A 349 20.37 9.10 11.02
CA PRO A 349 20.82 7.71 10.95
C PRO A 349 22.26 7.47 11.41
N THR A 350 23.10 8.50 11.37
CA THR A 350 24.53 8.43 11.78
C THR A 350 24.74 8.31 13.28
N GLU A 351 23.70 8.51 14.07
CA GLU A 351 23.71 8.40 15.53
C GLU A 351 23.28 7.01 16.02
N TYR A 352 22.97 6.09 15.09
CA TYR A 352 22.63 4.70 15.37
C TYR A 352 23.87 3.79 15.23
N PRO A 353 23.94 2.67 15.98
CA PRO A 353 22.91 2.08 16.83
C PRO A 353 22.62 2.86 18.13
N ALA A 354 21.33 2.93 18.53
CA ALA A 354 20.90 3.61 19.74
C ALA A 354 21.17 2.76 20.99
N VAL A 355 21.78 3.36 22.02
CA VAL A 355 22.18 2.65 23.25
C VAL A 355 20.98 2.37 24.15
N LEU A 356 20.77 1.10 24.53
CA LEU A 356 19.79 0.75 25.56
C LEU A 356 20.19 1.32 26.92
N ASP A 357 19.26 2.01 27.58
CA ASP A 357 19.44 2.59 28.91
C ASP A 357 18.37 2.10 29.88
N GLY A 358 18.77 1.11 30.70
CA GLY A 358 17.92 0.55 31.76
C GLY A 358 17.76 1.42 33.00
N ASP A 359 18.47 2.56 33.11
CA ASP A 359 18.29 3.51 34.21
C ASP A 359 17.12 4.48 33.93
N VAL A 360 16.67 4.62 32.67
CA VAL A 360 15.51 5.42 32.28
C VAL A 360 14.22 4.70 32.67
N PRO A 361 13.32 5.34 33.45
CA PRO A 361 12.09 4.68 33.90
C PRO A 361 11.12 4.46 32.73
N VAL A 362 10.52 3.27 32.64
CA VAL A 362 9.39 2.98 31.74
C VAL A 362 8.10 2.84 32.56
N GLY A 363 6.94 3.09 31.95
CA GLY A 363 5.65 2.90 32.61
C GLY A 363 5.16 1.45 32.60
N GLU A 364 3.97 1.25 33.15
CA GLU A 364 3.26 -0.04 33.09
C GLU A 364 2.36 -0.11 31.84
N ASP A 365 2.29 -1.27 31.20
CA ASP A 365 1.28 -1.58 30.17
C ASP A 365 -0.04 -1.99 30.86
N PRO A 366 -1.10 -1.20 30.74
CA PRO A 366 -2.35 -1.45 31.46
C PRO A 366 -3.31 -2.39 30.74
N ILE A 367 -3.04 -2.79 29.48
CA ILE A 367 -3.99 -3.54 28.64
C ILE A 367 -3.57 -4.98 28.35
N ALA A 368 -2.28 -5.34 28.46
CA ALA A 368 -1.82 -6.71 28.16
C ALA A 368 -2.56 -7.81 28.94
N SER A 369 -2.69 -7.66 30.26
CA SER A 369 -3.37 -8.65 31.10
C SER A 369 -4.88 -8.74 30.81
N GLU A 370 -5.47 -7.61 30.39
CA GLU A 370 -6.87 -7.53 29.99
C GLU A 370 -7.10 -8.27 28.67
N LEU A 371 -6.27 -8.00 27.65
CA LEU A 371 -6.30 -8.66 26.35
C LEU A 371 -6.10 -10.18 26.48
N SER A 372 -5.09 -10.60 27.25
CA SER A 372 -4.84 -12.02 27.52
C SER A 372 -6.03 -12.70 28.20
N SER A 373 -6.70 -11.99 29.12
CA SER A 373 -7.91 -12.50 29.77
C SER A 373 -9.12 -12.57 28.84
N ALA A 374 -9.25 -11.63 27.89
CA ALA A 374 -10.33 -11.59 26.91
C ALA A 374 -10.20 -12.73 25.89
N TYR A 375 -9.00 -12.90 25.31
CA TYR A 375 -8.79 -13.78 24.17
C TYR A 375 -8.10 -15.11 24.49
N GLY A 376 -7.60 -15.28 25.72
CA GLY A 376 -6.97 -16.53 26.16
C GLY A 376 -5.62 -16.83 25.50
N THR A 377 -4.97 -15.80 24.94
CA THR A 377 -3.64 -15.86 24.33
C THR A 377 -2.86 -14.60 24.68
N ASP A 378 -1.53 -14.70 24.79
CA ASP A 378 -0.64 -13.56 24.95
C ASP A 378 -0.21 -12.98 23.58
N GLU A 379 -0.57 -13.63 22.47
CA GLU A 379 -0.26 -13.15 21.11
C GLU A 379 -0.97 -11.82 20.81
N ILE A 380 -0.37 -11.04 19.91
CA ILE A 380 -0.95 -9.82 19.37
C ILE A 380 -1.71 -10.16 18.09
N TYR A 381 -2.97 -9.72 18.00
CA TYR A 381 -3.77 -9.83 16.79
C TYR A 381 -3.86 -8.47 16.09
N GLY A 382 -2.81 -8.16 15.33
CA GLY A 382 -2.66 -6.95 14.53
C GLY A 382 -1.64 -7.17 13.43
N MET A 383 -1.77 -6.44 12.32
CA MET A 383 -0.94 -6.69 11.15
C MET A 383 0.49 -6.20 11.37
N HIS A 384 1.48 -6.95 10.87
CA HIS A 384 2.77 -6.36 10.54
C HIS A 384 2.65 -5.48 9.31
N TRP A 385 3.41 -4.39 9.24
CA TRP A 385 3.22 -3.38 8.21
C TRP A 385 3.83 -3.72 6.84
N LEU A 386 4.90 -4.53 6.74
CA LEU A 386 5.64 -4.75 5.48
C LEU A 386 5.98 -6.23 5.25
N LEU A 387 5.77 -6.69 4.02
CA LEU A 387 6.12 -8.05 3.58
C LEU A 387 6.85 -8.01 2.23
N ASP A 388 7.78 -8.92 2.04
CA ASP A 388 8.36 -9.23 0.74
C ASP A 388 7.60 -10.41 0.12
N VAL A 389 6.68 -10.13 -0.80
CA VAL A 389 5.75 -11.12 -1.37
C VAL A 389 6.46 -12.11 -2.27
N ASP A 390 7.47 -11.66 -3.00
CA ASP A 390 8.21 -12.49 -3.95
C ASP A 390 9.49 -13.09 -3.37
N ASN A 391 9.79 -12.79 -2.10
CA ASN A 391 11.07 -13.07 -1.46
C ASN A 391 12.24 -12.53 -2.30
N THR A 392 12.07 -11.33 -2.85
CA THR A 392 13.04 -10.58 -3.66
C THR A 392 14.35 -10.36 -2.90
N TYR A 393 14.25 -10.03 -1.60
CA TYR A 393 15.38 -9.86 -0.70
C TYR A 393 16.02 -11.20 -0.32
N GLY A 394 15.25 -12.28 -0.32
CA GLY A 394 15.74 -13.64 -0.07
C GLY A 394 15.86 -14.01 1.41
N PHE A 395 15.15 -13.33 2.31
CA PHE A 395 15.15 -13.66 3.75
C PHE A 395 14.32 -14.90 4.08
N GLY A 396 13.17 -15.07 3.43
CA GLY A 396 12.19 -16.10 3.77
C GLY A 396 11.74 -16.09 5.24
N PHE A 397 11.35 -17.24 5.77
CA PHE A 397 10.89 -17.38 7.15
C PHE A 397 12.09 -17.60 8.06
N CYS A 398 12.35 -16.65 8.96
CA CYS A 398 13.46 -16.71 9.93
C CYS A 398 14.84 -17.02 9.30
N GLY A 399 15.10 -16.55 8.06
CA GLY A 399 16.37 -16.75 7.36
C GLY A 399 16.48 -18.07 6.59
N ASP A 400 15.37 -18.76 6.31
CA ASP A 400 15.38 -19.99 5.51
C ASP A 400 15.67 -19.75 4.01
N GLY A 401 15.47 -18.51 3.55
CA GLY A 401 15.67 -18.08 2.17
C GLY A 401 14.69 -18.68 1.16
N GLU A 402 13.61 -19.32 1.59
CA GLU A 402 12.65 -20.00 0.69
C GLU A 402 11.19 -19.56 0.89
N ALA A 403 10.74 -19.30 2.12
CA ALA A 403 9.33 -18.99 2.37
C ALA A 403 8.91 -17.61 1.82
N ALA A 404 7.63 -17.47 1.47
CA ALA A 404 7.03 -16.21 1.01
C ALA A 404 5.53 -16.19 1.34
N PRO A 405 4.91 -15.03 1.60
CA PRO A 405 5.56 -13.73 1.84
C PRO A 405 6.50 -13.75 3.06
N ALA A 406 7.60 -12.99 3.02
CA ALA A 406 8.52 -12.88 4.14
C ALA A 406 8.23 -11.62 4.96
N PHE A 407 8.09 -11.75 6.29
CA PHE A 407 8.01 -10.59 7.18
C PHE A 407 9.37 -9.86 7.22
N ILE A 408 9.38 -8.61 6.75
CA ILE A 408 10.56 -7.75 6.69
C ILE A 408 10.26 -6.39 7.31
N ASN A 409 11.30 -5.63 7.64
CA ASN A 409 11.16 -4.24 8.04
C ASN A 409 12.23 -3.39 7.35
N THR A 410 12.13 -2.07 7.47
CA THR A 410 13.10 -1.10 6.94
C THR A 410 13.40 -0.03 8.00
N PHE A 411 12.50 0.94 8.17
CA PHE A 411 12.68 2.12 9.04
C PHE A 411 12.97 1.74 10.49
N GLN A 412 14.11 2.22 11.02
CA GLN A 412 14.57 2.01 12.39
C GLN A 412 15.43 3.16 12.95
N ARG A 413 15.85 4.12 12.11
CA ARG A 413 16.93 5.07 12.44
C ARG A 413 16.52 6.53 12.38
N GLY A 414 15.33 6.79 12.92
CA GLY A 414 14.87 8.13 13.28
C GLY A 414 14.37 8.98 12.13
N SER A 415 14.15 10.26 12.41
CA SER A 415 13.29 11.11 11.57
C SER A 415 13.89 11.53 10.23
N GLN A 416 15.21 11.47 10.07
CA GLN A 416 15.88 11.71 8.79
C GLN A 416 16.16 10.42 8.00
N GLU A 417 15.84 9.23 8.52
CA GLU A 417 15.95 8.02 7.69
C GLU A 417 14.83 7.99 6.66
N SER A 418 15.10 8.47 5.44
CA SER A 418 14.17 8.30 4.33
C SER A 418 14.16 6.84 3.85
N VAL A 419 13.21 6.50 2.98
CA VAL A 419 13.14 5.19 2.32
C VAL A 419 14.45 4.80 1.61
N TRP A 420 15.23 5.79 1.14
CA TRP A 420 16.51 5.60 0.43
C TRP A 420 17.67 5.24 1.35
N GLU A 421 17.50 5.46 2.65
CA GLU A 421 18.59 5.35 3.61
C GLU A 421 18.45 4.13 4.51
N THR A 422 17.47 3.27 4.27
CA THR A 422 17.21 2.07 5.06
C THR A 422 18.11 0.88 4.66
N VAL A 423 18.33 -0.02 5.62
CA VAL A 423 18.93 -1.35 5.39
C VAL A 423 17.85 -2.40 5.65
N THR A 424 17.13 -2.86 4.61
CA THR A 424 16.04 -3.85 4.74
C THR A 424 16.49 -5.11 5.49
N GLN A 425 15.69 -5.54 6.45
CA GLN A 425 16.05 -6.56 7.44
C GLN A 425 14.88 -7.54 7.71
N PRO A 426 15.14 -8.80 8.10
CA PRO A 426 14.07 -9.72 8.46
C PRO A 426 13.46 -9.35 9.81
N SER A 427 12.15 -9.56 9.93
CA SER A 427 11.43 -9.37 11.21
C SER A 427 11.81 -10.46 12.22
N CYS A 428 12.11 -11.67 11.76
CA CYS A 428 12.73 -12.75 12.54
C CYS A 428 14.24 -12.84 12.23
N ASP A 429 15.07 -12.32 13.12
CA ASP A 429 16.54 -12.28 12.97
C ASP A 429 17.20 -13.45 13.70
N THR A 430 17.67 -14.42 12.92
CA THR A 430 18.41 -15.62 13.35
C THR A 430 19.92 -15.50 13.15
N PHE A 431 20.41 -14.31 12.78
CA PHE A 431 21.80 -14.05 12.39
C PHE A 431 22.25 -14.81 11.12
N ALA A 432 21.30 -15.33 10.34
CA ALA A 432 21.59 -16.03 9.09
C ALA A 432 22.18 -15.11 8.01
N HIS A 433 21.81 -13.82 8.05
CA HIS A 433 22.24 -12.76 7.13
C HIS A 433 22.64 -11.52 7.94
N GLY A 434 23.18 -10.49 7.28
CA GLY A 434 23.72 -9.32 7.98
C GLY A 434 25.14 -9.55 8.50
N GLY A 435 25.46 -8.97 9.66
CA GLY A 435 26.76 -9.05 10.34
C GLY A 435 26.86 -10.20 11.35
N GLU A 436 27.74 -10.05 12.35
CA GLU A 436 27.93 -11.06 13.41
C GLU A 436 26.66 -11.30 14.24
N ASN A 437 25.87 -10.25 14.45
CA ASN A 437 24.65 -10.26 15.25
C ASN A 437 23.39 -10.03 14.40
N GLY A 438 23.40 -10.52 13.16
CA GLY A 438 22.34 -10.21 12.20
C GLY A 438 22.37 -8.74 11.80
N PHE A 439 21.21 -8.08 11.88
CA PHE A 439 21.07 -6.64 11.61
C PHE A 439 20.91 -5.82 12.91
N LEU A 440 20.81 -6.47 14.07
CA LEU A 440 20.40 -5.83 15.31
C LEU A 440 21.32 -4.68 15.75
N ASP A 441 22.62 -4.86 15.59
CA ASP A 441 23.66 -3.90 15.98
C ASP A 441 23.85 -2.74 14.98
N LEU A 442 23.04 -2.66 13.93
CA LEU A 442 22.83 -1.44 13.15
C LEU A 442 21.83 -0.48 13.83
N PHE A 443 20.95 -1.01 14.67
CA PHE A 443 19.79 -0.27 15.19
C PHE A 443 19.89 -0.04 16.70
N THR A 444 20.36 -1.03 17.46
CA THR A 444 20.41 -0.96 18.92
C THR A 444 21.75 -1.45 19.46
N ASP A 445 22.38 -0.67 20.34
CA ASP A 445 23.63 -1.01 21.00
C ASP A 445 23.33 -1.67 22.35
N ASP A 446 23.74 -2.92 22.50
CA ASP A 446 23.57 -3.73 23.69
C ASP A 446 24.86 -4.52 23.99
N ALA A 447 25.05 -4.89 25.26
CA ALA A 447 26.19 -5.68 25.71
C ALA A 447 26.22 -7.10 25.11
N ALA A 448 25.07 -7.63 24.68
CA ALA A 448 24.94 -8.92 24.00
C ALA A 448 23.67 -8.98 23.15
N TYR A 449 23.75 -9.70 22.04
CA TYR A 449 22.62 -9.88 21.11
C TYR A 449 22.05 -11.30 21.20
N SER A 450 20.73 -11.43 21.03
CA SER A 450 20.02 -12.70 20.97
C SER A 450 19.21 -12.78 19.67
N GLU A 451 19.15 -13.97 19.08
CA GLU A 451 18.21 -14.24 17.98
C GLU A 451 16.79 -13.89 18.47
N GLN A 452 16.05 -13.13 17.67
CA GLN A 452 14.80 -12.52 18.10
C GLN A 452 13.84 -12.29 16.95
N TRP A 453 12.59 -12.04 17.29
CA TRP A 453 11.54 -11.63 16.37
C TRP A 453 10.96 -10.28 16.81
N LYS A 454 10.53 -9.46 15.85
CA LYS A 454 9.89 -8.16 16.10
C LYS A 454 8.95 -7.79 14.97
N TYR A 455 7.80 -7.22 15.31
CA TYR A 455 6.81 -6.73 14.36
C TYR A 455 6.39 -5.32 14.73
N THR A 456 6.13 -4.53 13.70
CA THR A 456 5.64 -3.15 13.81
C THR A 456 4.29 -3.08 13.09
N ASN A 457 3.29 -2.53 13.77
CA ASN A 457 1.98 -2.27 13.19
C ASN A 457 1.93 -0.88 12.55
N ALA A 458 1.09 -0.72 11.53
CA ALA A 458 0.65 0.57 10.99
C ALA A 458 -0.81 0.82 11.43
N PRO A 459 -1.05 1.65 12.47
CA PRO A 459 -2.37 1.80 13.09
C PRO A 459 -3.44 2.35 12.17
N ASP A 460 -3.07 3.14 11.16
CA ASP A 460 -3.99 3.64 10.14
C ASP A 460 -4.58 2.50 9.28
N ALA A 461 -3.79 1.46 9.00
CA ALA A 461 -4.22 0.28 8.26
C ALA A 461 -5.17 -0.59 9.10
N ASP A 462 -4.79 -0.96 10.34
CA ASP A 462 -5.69 -1.74 11.22
C ASP A 462 -7.00 -0.97 11.49
N ALA A 463 -6.94 0.35 11.67
CA ALA A 463 -8.14 1.18 11.79
C ALA A 463 -8.98 1.16 10.50
N ARG A 464 -8.37 1.18 9.31
CA ARG A 464 -9.06 1.02 8.03
C ARG A 464 -9.74 -0.36 7.93
N ALA A 465 -9.10 -1.43 8.40
CA ALA A 465 -9.70 -2.77 8.44
C ALA A 465 -11.00 -2.78 9.26
N VAL A 466 -10.97 -2.16 10.45
CA VAL A 466 -12.14 -2.02 11.32
C VAL A 466 -13.24 -1.20 10.67
N GLN A 467 -12.89 -0.04 10.09
CA GLN A 467 -13.82 0.82 9.36
C GLN A 467 -14.53 0.05 8.25
N VAL A 468 -13.77 -0.68 7.42
CA VAL A 468 -14.30 -1.47 6.32
C VAL A 468 -15.18 -2.61 6.83
N ALA A 469 -14.79 -3.32 7.88
CA ALA A 469 -15.60 -4.38 8.48
C ALA A 469 -16.94 -3.86 9.02
N TYR A 470 -16.95 -2.67 9.64
CA TYR A 470 -18.18 -1.99 10.05
C TYR A 470 -19.08 -1.67 8.85
N GLN A 471 -18.51 -1.12 7.77
CA GLN A 471 -19.28 -0.80 6.55
C GLN A 471 -19.83 -2.05 5.86
N ALA A 472 -19.04 -3.13 5.79
CA ALA A 472 -19.46 -4.43 5.29
C ALA A 472 -20.62 -4.99 6.13
N LYS A 473 -20.52 -4.90 7.46
CA LYS A 473 -21.58 -5.31 8.40
C LYS A 473 -22.89 -4.57 8.11
N GLU A 474 -22.86 -3.23 8.03
CA GLU A 474 -24.06 -2.42 7.78
C GLU A 474 -24.67 -2.74 6.40
N ALA A 475 -23.83 -2.85 5.38
CA ALA A 475 -24.27 -3.20 4.02
C ALA A 475 -24.88 -4.61 3.95
N ALA A 476 -24.20 -5.62 4.50
CA ALA A 476 -24.70 -6.99 4.54
C ALA A 476 -25.99 -7.09 5.37
N ALA A 477 -26.08 -6.39 6.50
CA ALA A 477 -27.28 -6.34 7.33
C ALA A 477 -28.46 -5.71 6.56
N ALA A 478 -28.23 -4.63 5.81
CA ALA A 478 -29.26 -4.00 4.97
C ALA A 478 -29.79 -4.94 3.87
N GLN A 479 -28.94 -5.85 3.37
CA GLN A 479 -29.32 -6.90 2.41
C GLN A 479 -29.98 -8.13 3.07
N GLY A 480 -29.97 -8.23 4.41
CA GLY A 480 -30.41 -9.43 5.14
C GLY A 480 -29.36 -10.55 5.21
N ASN A 481 -28.12 -10.26 4.80
CA ASN A 481 -26.98 -11.16 4.73
C ASN A 481 -25.95 -10.92 5.86
N GLY A 482 -26.32 -10.21 6.93
CA GLY A 482 -25.38 -9.89 8.03
C GLY A 482 -24.71 -11.11 8.68
N GLY A 483 -25.32 -12.30 8.57
CA GLY A 483 -24.71 -13.55 9.03
C GLY A 483 -23.51 -14.01 8.19
N ASP A 484 -23.38 -13.54 6.94
CA ASP A 484 -22.31 -13.95 6.02
C ASP A 484 -20.98 -13.27 6.34
N VAL A 485 -20.98 -12.15 7.07
CA VAL A 485 -19.78 -11.39 7.46
C VAL A 485 -19.52 -11.37 8.97
N ALA A 486 -20.36 -12.04 9.77
CA ALA A 486 -20.33 -11.95 11.23
C ALA A 486 -18.99 -12.41 11.84
N GLU A 487 -18.33 -13.43 11.27
CA GLU A 487 -17.02 -13.88 11.77
C GLU A 487 -15.93 -12.82 11.55
N VAL A 488 -15.95 -12.15 10.39
CA VAL A 488 -15.02 -11.05 10.11
C VAL A 488 -15.26 -9.88 11.06
N VAL A 489 -16.52 -9.57 11.38
CA VAL A 489 -16.88 -8.53 12.36
C VAL A 489 -16.30 -8.84 13.75
N GLU A 490 -16.41 -10.08 14.23
CA GLU A 490 -15.79 -10.50 15.49
C GLU A 490 -14.26 -10.35 15.46
N LYS A 491 -13.62 -10.71 14.35
CA LYS A 491 -12.18 -10.56 14.16
C LYS A 491 -11.75 -9.10 14.07
N ALA A 492 -12.53 -8.24 13.42
CA ALA A 492 -12.28 -6.80 13.35
C ALA A 492 -12.39 -6.15 14.73
N SER A 493 -13.39 -6.55 15.53
CA SER A 493 -13.52 -6.14 16.92
C SER A 493 -12.28 -6.52 17.76
N LYS A 494 -11.79 -7.76 17.59
CA LYS A 494 -10.54 -8.21 18.21
C LYS A 494 -9.34 -7.36 17.77
N MET A 495 -9.16 -7.11 16.47
CA MET A 495 -8.10 -6.24 15.95
C MET A 495 -8.17 -4.84 16.57
N GLY A 496 -9.36 -4.25 16.64
CA GLY A 496 -9.61 -2.98 17.32
C GLY A 496 -9.25 -2.99 18.81
N ASP A 497 -9.36 -4.12 19.49
CA ASP A 497 -8.96 -4.26 20.90
C ASP A 497 -7.43 -4.17 21.08
N TYR A 498 -6.66 -4.84 20.22
CA TYR A 498 -5.20 -4.79 20.22
C TYR A 498 -4.66 -3.46 19.69
N LEU A 499 -5.36 -2.84 18.73
CA LEU A 499 -5.02 -1.53 18.17
C LEU A 499 -4.98 -0.41 19.24
N ARG A 500 -5.58 -0.62 20.41
CA ARG A 500 -5.41 0.27 21.57
C ARG A 500 -3.94 0.46 21.97
N TYR A 501 -3.02 -0.44 21.63
CA TYR A 501 -1.58 -0.20 21.83
C TYR A 501 -1.08 1.10 21.15
N ALA A 502 -1.68 1.48 20.02
CA ALA A 502 -1.38 2.74 19.34
C ALA A 502 -1.79 3.98 20.16
N MET A 503 -2.59 3.84 21.22
CA MET A 503 -3.07 4.96 22.04
C MET A 503 -2.12 5.37 23.17
N PHE A 504 -1.01 4.67 23.35
CA PHE A 504 -0.07 4.85 24.45
C PHE A 504 1.27 5.40 23.98
N ASP A 505 1.88 6.22 24.83
CA ASP A 505 3.28 6.64 24.67
C ASP A 505 4.21 5.42 24.48
N LYS A 506 5.26 5.59 23.65
CA LYS A 506 6.23 4.55 23.28
C LYS A 506 6.71 3.70 24.46
N TYR A 507 7.11 4.33 25.55
CA TYR A 507 7.62 3.64 26.74
C TYR A 507 6.68 3.78 27.94
N PHE A 508 5.37 3.96 27.66
CA PHE A 508 4.32 4.18 28.64
C PHE A 508 4.65 5.33 29.60
N LYS A 509 5.34 6.38 29.13
CA LYS A 509 5.56 7.58 29.92
C LYS A 509 4.25 8.33 30.12
N GLN A 510 4.18 9.08 31.22
CA GLN A 510 3.04 9.95 31.47
C GLN A 510 2.89 10.98 30.34
N ILE A 511 1.64 11.18 29.88
CA ILE A 511 1.34 12.22 28.89
C ILE A 511 1.45 13.60 29.52
N GLY A 512 2.15 14.49 28.82
CA GLY A 512 2.26 15.91 29.14
C GLY A 512 3.51 16.29 29.95
N ASP A 513 4.17 17.37 29.53
CA ASP A 513 5.40 17.91 30.13
C ASP A 513 6.59 16.91 30.17
N CYS A 514 6.56 15.87 29.33
CA CYS A 514 7.59 14.84 29.24
C CYS A 514 8.80 15.35 28.41
N THR A 515 9.75 16.03 29.06
CA THR A 515 10.84 16.81 28.40
C THR A 515 12.25 16.46 28.85
N ASP A 516 12.38 15.40 29.65
CA ASP A 516 13.64 14.78 30.02
C ASP A 516 13.38 13.29 30.35
N PRO A 517 14.09 12.34 29.72
CA PRO A 517 13.77 10.91 29.85
C PRO A 517 13.92 10.39 31.29
N MET A 518 14.85 10.94 32.07
CA MET A 518 15.11 10.50 33.44
C MET A 518 14.07 11.00 34.44
N SER A 519 13.57 12.22 34.25
CA SER A 519 12.64 12.88 35.18
C SER A 519 11.18 12.77 34.76
N CYS A 520 10.89 12.54 33.48
CA CYS A 520 9.56 12.16 33.03
C CYS A 520 9.20 10.78 33.60
N PRO A 521 8.17 10.67 34.45
CA PRO A 521 7.85 9.43 35.13
C PRO A 521 7.25 8.40 34.16
N GLY A 522 7.56 7.12 34.39
CA GLY A 522 6.72 6.04 33.88
C GLY A 522 5.31 6.17 34.46
N ALA A 523 4.29 6.01 33.62
CA ALA A 523 2.90 6.09 34.03
C ALA A 523 2.46 4.80 34.74
N SER A 524 1.36 4.92 35.50
CA SER A 524 0.59 3.77 35.99
C SER A 524 -0.83 3.85 35.44
N GLY A 525 -1.41 2.71 35.07
CA GLY A 525 -2.74 2.70 34.43
C GLY A 525 -2.72 3.43 33.08
N LYS A 526 -3.77 4.20 32.78
CA LYS A 526 -3.96 4.87 31.48
C LYS A 526 -3.44 6.31 31.42
N ASP A 527 -2.59 6.72 32.37
CA ASP A 527 -1.98 8.06 32.37
C ASP A 527 -0.94 8.26 31.24
N SER A 528 -0.52 7.16 30.59
CA SER A 528 0.28 7.13 29.37
C SER A 528 -0.54 7.10 28.08
N ALA A 529 -1.87 7.04 28.17
CA ALA A 529 -2.74 7.02 27.01
C ALA A 529 -3.00 8.45 26.50
N HIS A 530 -2.54 8.76 25.29
CA HIS A 530 -2.93 9.97 24.57
C HIS A 530 -4.24 9.78 23.79
N TYR A 531 -4.73 8.54 23.61
CA TYR A 531 -6.00 8.20 22.94
C TYR A 531 -6.10 8.61 21.47
N LEU A 532 -4.96 8.71 20.79
CA LEU A 532 -4.87 8.95 19.34
C LEU A 532 -4.33 7.70 18.66
N MET A 533 -4.53 7.57 17.36
CA MET A 533 -3.75 6.62 16.55
C MET A 533 -2.35 7.22 16.35
N SER A 534 -1.36 6.68 17.06
CA SER A 534 0.05 7.03 16.86
C SER A 534 0.60 6.42 15.57
N TRP A 535 1.88 6.68 15.25
CA TRP A 535 2.48 6.19 14.01
C TRP A 535 2.65 4.67 13.99
N TYR A 536 2.91 4.06 15.15
CA TYR A 536 3.05 2.62 15.29
C TYR A 536 2.76 2.15 16.71
N TYR A 537 2.49 0.85 16.83
CA TYR A 537 2.92 0.10 18.00
C TYR A 537 3.79 -1.06 17.53
N ALA A 538 4.65 -1.57 18.39
CA ALA A 538 5.52 -2.69 18.05
C ALA A 538 5.68 -3.65 19.21
N TRP A 539 5.97 -4.90 18.88
CA TRP A 539 6.22 -5.96 19.84
C TRP A 539 7.28 -6.91 19.34
N GLY A 540 8.00 -7.54 20.26
CA GLY A 540 9.05 -8.48 19.92
C GLY A 540 9.46 -9.35 21.09
N GLY A 541 10.33 -10.32 20.82
CA GLY A 541 10.82 -11.22 21.84
C GLY A 541 11.99 -12.06 21.38
N ALA A 542 12.71 -12.62 22.35
CA ALA A 542 13.76 -13.58 22.08
C ALA A 542 13.16 -14.82 21.40
N LEU A 543 13.87 -15.45 20.46
CA LEU A 543 13.43 -16.75 19.93
C LEU A 543 13.42 -17.82 21.04
N GLN A 544 12.68 -18.91 20.81
CA GLN A 544 12.66 -20.05 21.75
C GLN A 544 14.05 -20.67 21.98
N SER A 545 14.99 -20.45 21.06
CA SER A 545 16.40 -20.84 21.17
C SER A 545 17.18 -20.06 22.22
N ALA A 546 16.71 -18.87 22.63
CA ALA A 546 17.40 -17.99 23.53
C ALA A 546 17.55 -18.57 24.94
N GLN A 547 18.71 -18.36 25.56
CA GLN A 547 19.00 -18.85 26.91
C GLN A 547 18.09 -18.20 27.98
N TYR A 548 17.73 -16.94 27.78
CA TYR A 548 16.89 -16.16 28.67
C TYR A 548 15.72 -15.60 27.87
N PRO A 549 14.49 -16.11 28.05
CA PRO A 549 13.35 -15.60 27.32
C PRO A 549 12.98 -14.21 27.84
N TRP A 550 12.68 -13.31 26.92
CA TRP A 550 12.17 -11.96 27.17
C TRP A 550 11.25 -11.57 26.00
N ALA A 551 10.33 -10.66 26.25
CA ALA A 551 9.50 -10.03 25.24
C ALA A 551 9.23 -8.57 25.63
N TRP A 552 8.91 -7.74 24.66
CA TRP A 552 8.65 -6.31 24.84
C TRP A 552 7.48 -5.84 23.97
N ARG A 553 6.87 -4.72 24.39
CA ARG A 553 5.85 -3.99 23.65
C ARG A 553 6.07 -2.49 23.84
N ILE A 554 5.82 -1.72 22.79
CA ILE A 554 5.86 -0.26 22.78
C ILE A 554 4.65 0.27 22.00
N GLY A 555 4.10 1.41 22.44
CA GLY A 555 3.25 2.24 21.60
C GLY A 555 4.10 3.20 20.76
N ASP A 556 3.61 4.42 20.54
CA ASP A 556 4.41 5.50 19.98
C ASP A 556 3.96 6.85 20.56
N GLY A 557 4.93 7.73 20.83
CA GLY A 557 4.69 9.04 21.42
C GLY A 557 4.19 10.08 20.42
N ALA A 558 4.26 9.82 19.11
CA ALA A 558 3.87 10.75 18.05
C ALA A 558 2.55 10.34 17.39
N ALA A 559 1.69 11.32 17.10
CA ALA A 559 0.44 11.10 16.38
C ALA A 559 0.35 12.05 15.19
N HIS A 560 -0.09 11.52 14.05
CA HIS A 560 -0.25 12.24 12.79
C HIS A 560 -1.73 12.37 12.43
N GLN A 561 -2.17 13.51 11.91
CA GLN A 561 -3.58 13.74 11.56
C GLN A 561 -4.13 12.70 10.57
N GLY A 562 -3.29 12.30 9.60
CA GLY A 562 -3.66 11.33 8.56
C GLY A 562 -3.90 9.90 9.06
N TYR A 563 -3.51 9.59 10.31
CA TYR A 563 -3.69 8.26 10.91
C TYR A 563 -5.00 8.15 11.70
N GLN A 564 -5.64 9.28 12.02
CA GLN A 564 -6.87 9.27 12.80
C GLN A 564 -8.01 8.64 11.99
N ASN A 565 -8.92 7.96 12.66
CA ASN A 565 -10.07 7.28 12.07
C ASN A 565 -11.31 7.38 12.98
N PRO A 566 -12.03 8.52 12.95
CA PRO A 566 -13.25 8.69 13.74
C PRO A 566 -14.34 7.66 13.42
N MET A 567 -14.40 7.15 12.18
CA MET A 567 -15.37 6.13 11.77
C MET A 567 -15.10 4.79 12.48
N ALA A 568 -13.85 4.33 12.51
CA ALA A 568 -13.45 3.13 13.25
C ALA A 568 -13.63 3.30 14.77
N ALA A 569 -13.28 4.47 15.30
CA ALA A 569 -13.45 4.75 16.73
C ALA A 569 -14.93 4.74 17.15
N TYR A 570 -15.81 5.32 16.34
CA TYR A 570 -17.26 5.24 16.53
C TYR A 570 -17.77 3.80 16.48
N ALA A 571 -17.34 3.01 15.49
CA ALA A 571 -17.75 1.63 15.38
C ALA A 571 -17.38 0.84 16.65
N LEU A 572 -16.12 0.93 17.10
CA LEU A 572 -15.64 0.18 18.26
C LEU A 572 -16.18 0.69 19.61
N SER A 573 -16.67 1.94 19.69
CA SER A 573 -17.22 2.50 20.93
C SER A 573 -18.73 2.37 21.03
N GLU A 574 -19.46 2.67 19.95
CA GLU A 574 -20.92 2.83 19.98
C GLU A 574 -21.68 1.63 19.40
N ASP A 575 -21.09 0.90 18.45
CA ASP A 575 -21.78 -0.19 17.77
C ASP A 575 -21.66 -1.52 18.54
N PRO A 576 -22.77 -2.10 19.04
CA PRO A 576 -22.71 -3.27 19.91
C PRO A 576 -22.07 -4.52 19.30
N ASP A 577 -22.11 -4.67 17.97
CA ASP A 577 -21.55 -5.83 17.28
C ASP A 577 -20.05 -5.66 17.02
N MET A 578 -19.55 -4.42 17.04
CA MET A 578 -18.13 -4.08 16.86
C MET A 578 -17.39 -3.91 18.20
N GLN A 579 -18.10 -3.69 19.31
CA GLN A 579 -17.48 -3.41 20.62
C GLN A 579 -16.49 -4.50 21.05
N PRO A 580 -15.23 -4.13 21.39
CA PRO A 580 -14.21 -5.07 21.84
C PRO A 580 -14.63 -5.93 23.02
N GLN A 581 -14.11 -7.17 23.07
CA GLN A 581 -14.42 -8.10 24.15
C GLN A 581 -13.77 -7.71 25.50
N SER A 582 -12.65 -6.98 25.47
CA SER A 582 -11.99 -6.51 26.68
C SER A 582 -12.90 -5.61 27.53
N ALA A 583 -12.67 -5.61 28.85
CA ALA A 583 -13.56 -4.94 29.80
C ALA A 583 -13.62 -3.42 29.62
N THR A 584 -12.55 -2.82 29.08
CA THR A 584 -12.41 -1.37 28.90
C THR A 584 -12.22 -0.94 27.45
N GLY A 585 -12.19 -1.88 26.49
CA GLY A 585 -11.90 -1.57 25.09
C GLY A 585 -12.88 -0.55 24.47
N ALA A 586 -14.19 -0.78 24.60
CA ALA A 586 -15.20 0.15 24.09
C ALA A 586 -15.14 1.54 24.75
N GLU A 587 -14.82 1.61 26.04
CA GLU A 587 -14.64 2.88 26.76
C GLU A 587 -13.43 3.66 26.25
N ASP A 588 -12.31 2.96 26.00
CA ASP A 588 -11.10 3.58 25.44
C ASP A 588 -11.32 4.12 24.04
N TRP A 589 -12.06 3.38 23.20
CA TRP A 589 -12.43 3.84 21.87
C TRP A 589 -13.38 5.04 21.89
N GLY A 590 -14.30 5.11 22.86
CA GLY A 590 -15.13 6.30 23.05
C GLY A 590 -14.30 7.53 23.42
N GLN A 591 -13.32 7.37 24.31
CA GLN A 591 -12.38 8.44 24.63
C GLN A 591 -11.49 8.81 23.43
N SER A 592 -11.10 7.82 22.63
CA SER A 592 -10.33 8.05 21.40
C SER A 592 -11.12 8.82 20.36
N LEU A 593 -12.39 8.48 20.13
CA LEU A 593 -13.27 9.23 19.21
C LEU A 593 -13.31 10.71 19.57
N ASP A 594 -13.59 11.02 20.82
CA ASP A 594 -13.63 12.41 21.30
C ASP A 594 -12.27 13.10 21.12
N ARG A 595 -11.18 12.42 21.49
CA ARG A 595 -9.83 12.98 21.40
C ARG A 595 -9.39 13.22 19.96
N GLN A 596 -9.74 12.33 19.03
CA GLN A 596 -9.42 12.47 17.61
C GLN A 596 -10.12 13.68 16.99
N LEU A 597 -11.40 13.90 17.28
CA LEU A 597 -12.14 15.07 16.77
C LEU A 597 -11.58 16.38 17.34
N GLU A 598 -11.21 16.40 18.62
CA GLU A 598 -10.52 17.54 19.22
C GLU A 598 -9.15 17.80 18.57
N PHE A 599 -8.40 16.75 18.27
CA PHE A 599 -7.08 16.83 17.64
C PHE A 599 -7.14 17.39 16.22
N LEU A 600 -8.08 16.91 15.40
CA LEU A 600 -8.30 17.42 14.05
C LEU A 600 -8.72 18.90 14.07
N GLN A 601 -9.60 19.28 14.99
CA GLN A 601 -10.00 20.68 15.15
C GLN A 601 -8.82 21.56 15.62
N TRP A 602 -8.02 21.07 16.57
CA TRP A 602 -6.84 21.78 17.05
C TRP A 602 -5.80 22.03 15.96
N LEU A 603 -5.62 21.07 15.05
CA LEU A 603 -4.65 21.17 13.95
C LEU A 603 -5.18 21.95 12.73
N GLN A 604 -6.44 22.36 12.73
CA GLN A 604 -7.02 23.05 11.58
C GLN A 604 -6.42 24.45 11.43
N SER A 605 -5.70 24.65 10.33
CA SER A 605 -5.05 25.92 9.97
C SER A 605 -6.04 27.06 9.79
N SER A 606 -5.51 28.29 9.71
CA SER A 606 -6.31 29.47 9.45
C SER A 606 -7.07 29.38 8.11
N GLU A 607 -6.47 28.74 7.11
CA GLU A 607 -7.01 28.53 5.77
C GLU A 607 -8.03 27.38 5.74
N GLY A 608 -7.76 26.24 6.38
CA GLY A 608 -8.70 25.12 6.48
C GLY A 608 -8.07 23.72 6.46
N ALA A 609 -6.86 23.57 5.92
CA ALA A 609 -6.09 22.32 5.95
C ALA A 609 -5.70 21.90 7.38
N ILE A 610 -5.42 20.60 7.59
CA ILE A 610 -5.06 20.03 8.89
C ILE A 610 -3.53 19.85 9.00
N ALA A 611 -2.91 20.48 9.99
CA ALA A 611 -1.46 20.40 10.23
C ALA A 611 -1.01 19.02 10.76
N GLY A 612 0.30 18.79 10.83
CA GLY A 612 0.90 17.46 11.03
C GLY A 612 0.37 16.69 12.24
N GLY A 613 0.69 17.14 13.45
CA GLY A 613 0.27 16.44 14.64
C GLY A 613 0.91 16.90 15.93
N ALA A 614 1.16 15.95 16.83
CA ALA A 614 1.82 16.20 18.10
C ALA A 614 2.68 15.02 18.56
N THR A 615 3.61 15.29 19.47
CA THR A 615 4.45 14.28 20.11
C THR A 615 4.54 14.48 21.62
N ASN A 616 4.50 13.38 22.37
CA ASN A 616 4.87 13.32 23.79
C ASN A 616 6.38 13.13 24.00
N SER A 617 7.10 12.71 22.95
CA SER A 617 8.55 12.47 22.96
C SER A 617 9.22 13.35 21.90
N TRP A 618 9.59 14.57 22.28
CA TRP A 618 10.27 15.47 21.34
C TRP A 618 11.61 14.88 20.86
N ASP A 619 11.86 14.95 19.56
CA ASP A 619 12.94 14.25 18.85
C ASP A 619 13.03 12.74 19.15
N GLY A 620 11.93 12.12 19.60
CA GLY A 620 11.85 10.70 19.94
C GLY A 620 12.70 10.26 21.14
N GLN A 621 13.20 11.22 21.92
CA GLN A 621 14.08 10.99 23.08
C GLN A 621 13.64 11.76 24.33
N TYR A 622 12.38 12.20 24.37
CA TYR A 622 11.84 13.08 25.41
C TYR A 622 12.71 14.33 25.61
N ALA A 623 13.19 14.92 24.52
CA ALA A 623 13.97 16.14 24.57
C ALA A 623 13.11 17.35 24.97
N SER A 624 13.76 18.49 25.23
CA SER A 624 13.04 19.75 25.44
C SER A 624 12.60 20.33 24.09
N PRO A 625 11.30 20.58 23.87
CA PRO A 625 10.81 21.22 22.66
C PRO A 625 11.20 22.70 22.59
N PRO A 626 11.05 23.34 21.41
CA PRO A 626 11.21 24.78 21.27
C PRO A 626 10.40 25.58 22.30
N SER A 627 10.98 26.67 22.80
CA SER A 627 10.29 27.52 23.78
C SER A 627 9.02 28.12 23.19
N GLY A 628 7.87 27.81 23.80
CA GLY A 628 6.58 28.30 23.37
C GLY A 628 5.87 27.43 22.34
N SER A 629 6.33 26.18 22.12
CA SER A 629 5.59 25.18 21.36
C SER A 629 4.17 25.04 21.90
N ALA A 630 3.20 25.08 20.98
CA ALA A 630 1.79 24.85 21.30
C ALA A 630 1.57 23.41 21.79
N THR A 631 0.56 23.22 22.64
CA THR A 631 0.29 21.93 23.27
C THR A 631 -1.13 21.43 23.08
N PHE A 632 -1.26 20.11 22.99
CA PHE A 632 -2.53 19.37 22.97
C PHE A 632 -2.52 18.32 24.07
N TYR A 633 -3.28 18.55 25.15
CA TYR A 633 -3.23 17.70 26.36
C TYR A 633 -1.82 17.50 26.93
N GLY A 634 -0.92 18.46 26.70
CA GLY A 634 0.48 18.41 27.13
C GLY A 634 1.45 17.80 26.13
N MET A 635 0.98 17.16 25.05
CA MET A 635 1.82 16.80 23.90
C MET A 635 2.17 18.05 23.10
N TYR A 636 3.33 18.09 22.46
CA TYR A 636 3.84 19.25 21.74
C TYR A 636 3.49 19.17 20.25
N TYR A 637 3.04 20.29 19.68
CA TYR A 637 2.81 20.42 18.24
C TYR A 637 4.06 20.07 17.44
N ASP A 638 3.87 19.19 16.47
CA ASP A 638 4.86 18.83 15.48
C ASP A 638 4.25 19.01 14.09
N GLN A 639 4.90 19.80 13.24
CA GLN A 639 4.42 20.03 11.87
C GLN A 639 4.67 18.82 10.96
N GLN A 640 5.57 17.92 11.35
CA GLN A 640 6.09 16.81 10.56
C GLN A 640 6.32 15.56 11.44
N PRO A 641 5.29 15.04 12.13
CA PRO A 641 5.45 13.89 13.02
C PRO A 641 6.19 12.72 12.36
N VAL A 642 7.20 12.20 13.07
CA VAL A 642 8.00 11.02 12.73
C VAL A 642 8.97 11.23 11.55
N TRP A 643 8.51 11.57 10.36
CA TRP A 643 9.38 11.69 9.17
C TRP A 643 9.63 13.13 8.76
N HIS A 644 10.92 13.44 8.54
CA HIS A 644 11.41 14.75 8.13
C HIS A 644 12.03 14.75 6.72
N ASP A 645 12.29 13.58 6.13
CA ASP A 645 12.77 13.44 4.74
C ASP A 645 11.91 12.46 3.91
N PRO A 646 10.89 12.97 3.19
CA PRO A 646 10.36 14.32 3.28
C PRO A 646 9.55 14.55 4.58
N PRO A 647 9.23 15.81 4.95
CA PRO A 647 8.32 16.09 6.05
C PRO A 647 6.98 15.38 5.88
N SER A 648 6.55 14.60 6.89
CA SER A 648 5.41 13.68 6.79
C SER A 648 4.11 14.33 6.28
N ASN A 649 3.78 15.53 6.78
CA ASN A 649 2.55 16.24 6.43
C ASN A 649 2.71 17.20 5.23
N ARG A 650 3.81 17.08 4.48
CA ARG A 650 3.95 17.75 3.18
C ARG A 650 2.98 17.18 2.15
N TRP A 651 2.66 15.89 2.24
CA TRP A 651 1.86 15.22 1.24
C TRP A 651 0.35 15.46 1.45
N PHE A 652 -0.32 15.99 0.43
CA PHE A 652 -1.77 16.23 0.45
C PHE A 652 -2.60 14.95 0.60
N GLY A 653 -2.06 13.78 0.26
CA GLY A 653 -2.75 12.50 0.42
C GLY A 653 -3.23 12.24 1.85
N PHE A 654 -2.45 12.65 2.86
CA PHE A 654 -2.89 12.53 4.26
C PHE A 654 -4.09 13.42 4.60
N GLN A 655 -4.33 14.51 3.88
CA GLN A 655 -5.55 15.32 4.08
C GLN A 655 -6.77 14.49 3.70
N VAL A 656 -6.77 13.92 2.50
CA VAL A 656 -7.95 13.21 1.96
C VAL A 656 -8.15 11.86 2.64
N TRP A 657 -7.09 11.11 2.99
CA TRP A 657 -7.24 9.85 3.72
C TRP A 657 -7.86 10.05 5.12
N GLY A 658 -7.32 10.99 5.90
CA GLY A 658 -7.82 11.25 7.26
C GLY A 658 -9.22 11.85 7.25
N LEU A 659 -9.49 12.79 6.34
CA LEU A 659 -10.77 13.50 6.29
C LEU A 659 -11.86 12.76 5.55
N GLN A 660 -11.55 11.80 4.67
CA GLN A 660 -12.55 10.87 4.18
C GLN A 660 -13.22 10.14 5.35
N ARG A 661 -12.44 9.61 6.30
CA ARG A 661 -12.94 8.92 7.50
C ARG A 661 -13.80 9.84 8.38
N THR A 662 -13.41 11.11 8.46
CA THR A 662 -14.18 12.14 9.19
C THR A 662 -15.49 12.48 8.48
N ALA A 663 -15.47 12.55 7.15
CA ALA A 663 -16.65 12.78 6.32
C ALA A 663 -17.64 11.62 6.39
N GLU A 664 -17.15 10.37 6.39
CA GLU A 664 -17.96 9.18 6.60
C GLU A 664 -18.63 9.18 7.97
N TYR A 665 -17.86 9.45 9.04
CA TYR A 665 -18.41 9.60 10.39
C TYR A 665 -19.47 10.71 10.47
N TYR A 666 -19.23 11.84 9.81
CA TYR A 666 -20.20 12.94 9.74
C TYR A 666 -21.47 12.53 8.99
N ALA A 667 -21.35 11.83 7.87
CA ALA A 667 -22.50 11.33 7.11
C ALA A 667 -23.33 10.31 7.90
N GLU A 668 -22.68 9.44 8.67
CA GLU A 668 -23.32 8.41 9.49
C GLU A 668 -24.06 9.02 10.71
N THR A 669 -23.43 9.98 11.39
CA THR A 669 -23.88 10.42 12.73
C THR A 669 -24.44 11.83 12.78
N GLY A 670 -24.08 12.69 11.82
CA GLY A 670 -24.36 14.11 11.86
C GLY A 670 -23.62 14.88 12.96
N ASP A 671 -22.51 14.36 13.50
CA ASP A 671 -21.74 15.03 14.56
C ASP A 671 -21.28 16.43 14.12
N GLU A 672 -21.71 17.45 14.86
CA GLU A 672 -21.45 18.86 14.52
C GLU A 672 -19.97 19.24 14.59
N ARG A 673 -19.14 18.53 15.37
CA ARG A 673 -17.70 18.78 15.46
C ARG A 673 -17.01 18.34 14.18
N ALA A 674 -17.33 17.13 13.71
CA ALA A 674 -16.84 16.62 12.43
C ALA A 674 -17.31 17.51 11.27
N GLY A 675 -18.60 17.88 11.26
CA GLY A 675 -19.15 18.81 10.27
C GLY A 675 -18.40 20.14 10.23
N ALA A 676 -18.10 20.76 11.37
CA ALA A 676 -17.38 22.02 11.43
C ALA A 676 -15.93 21.93 10.90
N VAL A 677 -15.24 20.81 11.16
CA VAL A 677 -13.91 20.56 10.57
C VAL A 677 -14.03 20.43 9.05
N MET A 678 -15.00 19.63 8.58
CA MET A 678 -15.21 19.39 7.16
C MET A 678 -15.61 20.65 6.39
N ASP A 679 -16.53 21.46 6.91
CA ASP A 679 -17.01 22.70 6.26
C ASP A 679 -15.83 23.60 5.86
N LYS A 680 -14.93 23.88 6.81
CA LYS A 680 -13.78 24.76 6.56
C LYS A 680 -12.74 24.10 5.64
N TRP A 681 -12.54 22.79 5.76
CA TRP A 681 -11.58 22.08 4.93
C TRP A 681 -12.04 21.97 3.47
N VAL A 682 -13.32 21.65 3.23
CA VAL A 682 -13.89 21.52 1.88
C VAL A 682 -13.80 22.84 1.12
N ASP A 683 -14.15 23.96 1.77
CA ASP A 683 -13.98 25.30 1.20
C ASP A 683 -12.53 25.52 0.73
N TRP A 684 -11.55 25.26 1.60
CA TRP A 684 -10.13 25.42 1.27
C TRP A 684 -9.68 24.48 0.14
N ALA A 685 -10.08 23.21 0.18
CA ALA A 685 -9.63 22.20 -0.78
C ALA A 685 -10.18 22.49 -2.19
N LEU A 686 -11.44 22.92 -2.29
CA LEU A 686 -12.05 23.33 -3.56
C LEU A 686 -11.43 24.61 -4.11
N GLU A 687 -11.16 25.61 -3.26
CA GLU A 687 -10.47 26.85 -3.68
C GLU A 687 -9.07 26.61 -4.25
N ASN A 688 -8.40 25.55 -3.80
CA ASN A 688 -7.06 25.16 -4.24
C ASN A 688 -7.05 24.09 -5.34
N SER A 689 -8.21 23.73 -5.89
CA SER A 689 -8.35 22.71 -6.92
C SER A 689 -8.97 23.25 -8.21
N THR A 690 -8.69 22.59 -9.32
CA THR A 690 -9.42 22.76 -10.58
C THR A 690 -10.05 21.43 -10.94
N ILE A 691 -11.37 21.36 -10.94
CA ILE A 691 -12.15 20.17 -11.25
C ILE A 691 -13.18 20.57 -12.32
N ASP A 692 -13.06 20.00 -13.51
CA ASP A 692 -13.88 20.37 -14.67
C ASP A 692 -14.55 19.18 -15.37
N GLY A 693 -14.54 18.00 -14.73
CA GLY A 693 -15.08 16.76 -15.31
C GLY A 693 -14.17 16.15 -16.38
N THR A 694 -12.93 16.62 -16.53
CA THR A 694 -11.95 16.08 -17.48
C THR A 694 -10.72 15.54 -16.74
N GLY A 695 -9.92 14.73 -17.42
CA GLY A 695 -8.63 14.24 -16.93
C GLY A 695 -7.58 15.33 -16.73
N ASN A 696 -7.92 16.61 -16.96
CA ASN A 696 -7.04 17.75 -16.68
C ASN A 696 -7.28 18.40 -15.32
N TYR A 697 -7.97 17.71 -14.40
CA TYR A 697 -8.10 18.18 -13.02
C TYR A 697 -6.71 18.47 -12.40
N ARG A 698 -6.67 19.38 -11.44
CA ARG A 698 -5.46 19.73 -10.69
C ARG A 698 -5.82 19.84 -9.23
N ILE A 699 -5.30 18.93 -8.42
CA ILE A 699 -5.48 18.89 -6.97
C ILE A 699 -4.16 19.22 -6.28
N PRO A 700 -4.14 19.73 -5.05
CA PRO A 700 -2.90 19.95 -4.31
C PRO A 700 -2.05 18.68 -4.22
N SER A 701 -0.73 18.84 -4.21
CA SER A 701 0.21 17.72 -4.02
C SER A 701 1.10 17.97 -2.82
N ASP A 702 2.01 18.94 -2.92
CA ASP A 702 2.88 19.31 -1.81
C ASP A 702 2.33 20.54 -1.06
N LEU A 703 2.41 20.45 0.27
CA LEU A 703 2.02 21.48 1.23
C LEU A 703 3.26 21.97 2.00
N GLU A 704 3.32 23.27 2.25
CA GLU A 704 4.27 23.88 3.17
C GLU A 704 3.54 24.47 4.36
N TRP A 705 4.07 24.23 5.56
CA TRP A 705 3.46 24.66 6.82
C TRP A 705 4.29 25.76 7.47
N SER A 706 3.62 26.71 8.12
CA SER A 706 4.30 27.71 8.94
C SER A 706 3.47 28.14 10.15
N GLY A 707 4.16 28.52 11.21
CA GLY A 707 3.52 28.89 12.47
C GLY A 707 3.15 27.67 13.32
N GLN A 708 2.16 27.83 14.19
CA GLN A 708 1.68 26.77 15.10
C GLN A 708 0.23 27.07 15.52
N PRO A 709 -0.55 26.04 15.92
CA PRO A 709 -1.87 26.28 16.50
C PRO A 709 -1.77 27.02 17.84
N ASP A 710 -2.91 27.49 18.35
CA ASP A 710 -3.02 27.92 19.74
C ASP A 710 -2.89 26.71 20.69
N ASP A 711 -2.56 26.93 21.97
CA ASP A 711 -2.69 25.87 22.98
C ASP A 711 -4.13 25.34 23.04
N TRP A 712 -4.30 24.02 23.02
CA TRP A 712 -5.62 23.41 23.05
C TRP A 712 -6.36 23.73 24.35
N ASN A 713 -7.62 24.11 24.21
CA ASN A 713 -8.54 24.29 25.32
C ASN A 713 -9.94 23.85 24.88
N ALA A 714 -10.33 22.62 25.25
CA ALA A 714 -11.63 22.05 24.88
C ALA A 714 -12.84 22.93 25.26
N SER A 715 -12.73 23.76 26.30
CA SER A 715 -13.83 24.67 26.71
C SER A 715 -13.90 25.97 25.91
N SER A 716 -12.82 26.33 25.21
CA SER A 716 -12.72 27.53 24.38
C SER A 716 -11.59 27.34 23.36
N PRO A 717 -11.82 26.53 22.29
CA PRO A 717 -10.80 26.27 21.27
C PRO A 717 -10.27 27.58 20.66
N GLY A 718 -8.97 27.59 20.35
CA GLY A 718 -8.32 28.71 19.67
C GLY A 718 -8.82 28.89 18.22
N ASP A 719 -8.48 30.03 17.61
CA ASP A 719 -8.84 30.30 16.22
C ASP A 719 -7.71 29.95 15.23
N ASN A 720 -6.54 29.56 15.75
CA ASN A 720 -5.35 29.18 15.00
C ASN A 720 -4.94 30.24 13.96
N SER A 721 -5.15 31.51 14.26
CA SER A 721 -4.79 32.63 13.38
C SER A 721 -3.29 32.77 13.10
N GLY A 722 -2.45 32.01 13.81
CA GLY A 722 -1.00 31.92 13.60
C GLY A 722 -0.52 30.66 12.86
N LEU A 723 -1.42 29.73 12.49
CA LEU A 723 -1.09 28.49 11.78
C LEU A 723 -1.49 28.61 10.31
N HIS A 724 -0.54 28.38 9.41
CA HIS A 724 -0.71 28.59 7.97
C HIS A 724 -0.25 27.41 7.12
N VAL A 725 -0.92 27.24 5.98
CA VAL A 725 -0.56 26.30 4.91
C VAL A 725 -0.41 27.00 3.56
N GLU A 726 0.54 26.58 2.74
CA GLU A 726 0.69 26.97 1.33
C GLU A 726 0.70 25.72 0.44
N VAL A 727 -0.07 25.74 -0.65
CA VAL A 727 0.00 24.70 -1.69
C VAL A 727 1.15 25.03 -2.64
N LEU A 728 2.19 24.20 -2.65
CA LEU A 728 3.40 24.42 -3.43
C LEU A 728 3.23 24.03 -4.90
N ASN A 729 2.50 22.95 -5.15
CA ASN A 729 2.28 22.41 -6.48
C ASN A 729 0.99 21.56 -6.55
N HIS A 730 0.64 21.16 -7.76
CA HIS A 730 -0.57 20.40 -8.07
C HIS A 730 -0.23 19.13 -8.85
N THR A 731 -1.06 18.10 -8.69
CA THR A 731 -0.92 16.80 -9.35
C THR A 731 -2.22 16.36 -10.03
N THR A 732 -2.12 15.29 -10.80
CA THR A 732 -3.22 14.46 -11.31
C THR A 732 -3.19 13.06 -10.70
N ASP A 733 -2.56 12.89 -9.53
CA ASP A 733 -2.52 11.61 -8.81
C ASP A 733 -3.92 11.01 -8.70
N VAL A 734 -4.07 9.82 -9.26
CA VAL A 734 -5.36 9.15 -9.44
C VAL A 734 -5.90 8.56 -8.13
N GLY A 735 -5.03 8.10 -7.23
CA GLY A 735 -5.43 7.55 -5.94
C GLY A 735 -5.86 8.67 -4.99
N VAL A 736 -5.08 9.74 -4.92
CA VAL A 736 -5.41 10.93 -4.11
C VAL A 736 -6.66 11.63 -4.65
N ALA A 737 -6.84 11.71 -5.98
CA ALA A 737 -8.06 12.26 -6.58
C ALA A 737 -9.30 11.42 -6.26
N ALA A 738 -9.20 10.08 -6.26
CA ALA A 738 -10.30 9.20 -5.87
C ALA A 738 -10.67 9.35 -4.39
N SER A 739 -9.68 9.45 -3.50
CA SER A 739 -9.93 9.71 -2.08
C SER A 739 -10.53 11.10 -1.85
N PHE A 740 -10.10 12.10 -2.61
CA PHE A 740 -10.71 13.43 -2.56
C PHE A 740 -12.16 13.39 -3.03
N ALA A 741 -12.46 12.65 -4.10
CA ALA A 741 -13.83 12.44 -4.57
C ALA A 741 -14.69 11.80 -3.48
N LYS A 742 -14.24 10.71 -2.83
CA LYS A 742 -14.96 10.09 -1.70
C LYS A 742 -15.19 11.06 -0.56
N THR A 743 -14.17 11.82 -0.17
CA THR A 743 -14.28 12.82 0.90
C THR A 743 -15.40 13.82 0.60
N LEU A 744 -15.43 14.36 -0.62
CA LEU A 744 -16.46 15.30 -1.07
C LEU A 744 -17.85 14.66 -1.14
N LEU A 745 -17.96 13.42 -1.62
CA LEU A 745 -19.22 12.70 -1.76
C LEU A 745 -19.85 12.38 -0.39
N TYR A 746 -19.07 11.86 0.57
CA TYR A 746 -19.55 11.63 1.93
C TYR A 746 -19.91 12.92 2.64
N TYR A 747 -19.07 13.96 2.50
CA TYR A 747 -19.41 15.28 3.05
C TYR A 747 -20.72 15.82 2.47
N ALA A 748 -20.91 15.73 1.15
CA ALA A 748 -22.13 16.16 0.49
C ALA A 748 -23.36 15.34 0.92
N ALA A 749 -23.20 14.05 1.17
CA ALA A 749 -24.28 13.20 1.69
C ALA A 749 -24.71 13.63 3.10
N GLY A 750 -23.75 13.96 3.98
CA GLY A 750 -24.04 14.45 5.34
C GLY A 750 -24.57 15.89 5.40
N SER A 751 -24.03 16.80 4.58
CA SER A 751 -24.34 18.24 4.60
C SER A 751 -25.47 18.67 3.67
N GLY A 752 -25.68 17.93 2.58
CA GLY A 752 -26.49 18.36 1.43
C GLY A 752 -25.80 19.36 0.51
N ASP A 753 -24.47 19.51 0.59
CA ASP A 753 -23.72 20.45 -0.24
C ASP A 753 -23.64 19.99 -1.72
N ALA A 754 -24.27 20.77 -2.59
CA ALA A 754 -24.35 20.47 -4.02
C ALA A 754 -23.06 20.79 -4.79
N GLU A 755 -22.23 21.72 -4.31
CA GLU A 755 -20.96 22.07 -4.94
C GLU A 755 -19.92 20.97 -4.70
N ALA A 756 -19.84 20.49 -3.45
CA ALA A 756 -19.01 19.34 -3.08
C ALA A 756 -19.43 18.09 -3.85
N ARG A 757 -20.73 17.78 -3.96
CA ARG A 757 -21.21 16.65 -4.77
C ARG A 757 -20.75 16.76 -6.23
N ALA A 758 -20.99 17.92 -6.86
CA ALA A 758 -20.62 18.14 -8.25
C ALA A 758 -19.10 18.07 -8.48
N ALA A 759 -18.30 18.52 -7.52
CA ALA A 759 -16.84 18.40 -7.56
C ALA A 759 -16.39 16.93 -7.38
N GLY A 760 -17.03 16.18 -6.48
CA GLY A 760 -16.78 14.74 -6.33
C GLY A 760 -17.08 13.97 -7.62
N GLU A 761 -18.25 14.19 -8.22
CA GLU A 761 -18.63 13.61 -9.53
C GLU A 761 -17.66 14.04 -10.64
N GLY A 762 -17.26 15.32 -10.68
CA GLY A 762 -16.30 15.81 -11.68
C GLY A 762 -14.90 15.19 -11.56
N LEU A 763 -14.47 14.78 -10.37
CA LEU A 763 -13.23 14.02 -10.19
C LEU A 763 -13.39 12.58 -10.69
N LEU A 764 -14.52 11.92 -10.40
CA LEU A 764 -14.80 10.57 -10.91
C LEU A 764 -14.82 10.53 -12.44
N ASP A 765 -15.51 11.49 -13.09
CA ASP A 765 -15.50 11.63 -14.54
C ASP A 765 -14.07 11.86 -15.08
N GLY A 766 -13.28 12.72 -14.41
CA GLY A 766 -11.90 12.99 -14.78
C GLY A 766 -10.99 11.76 -14.65
N LEU A 767 -11.20 10.90 -13.67
CA LEU A 767 -10.47 9.63 -13.51
C LEU A 767 -10.75 8.68 -14.67
N LEU A 768 -11.99 8.60 -15.15
CA LEU A 768 -12.37 7.74 -16.27
C LEU A 768 -11.66 8.10 -17.58
N GLU A 769 -11.16 9.33 -17.73
CA GLU A 769 -10.36 9.74 -18.90
C GLU A 769 -8.92 9.19 -18.90
N HIS A 770 -8.44 8.63 -17.77
CA HIS A 770 -7.09 8.07 -17.61
C HIS A 770 -7.05 6.54 -17.58
N GLN A 771 -8.07 5.89 -18.13
CA GLN A 771 -8.12 4.42 -18.22
C GLN A 771 -7.09 3.84 -19.18
N ASP A 772 -6.51 2.71 -18.80
CA ASP A 772 -5.75 1.82 -19.68
C ASP A 772 -6.18 0.35 -19.49
N ASP A 773 -5.38 -0.59 -20.04
CA ASP A 773 -5.65 -2.02 -20.01
C ASP A 773 -5.52 -2.63 -18.60
N LEU A 774 -4.77 -1.99 -17.69
CA LEU A 774 -4.49 -2.50 -16.34
C LEU A 774 -5.30 -1.79 -15.27
N GLY A 775 -5.76 -0.55 -15.51
CA GLY A 775 -6.54 0.21 -14.54
C GLY A 775 -6.81 1.63 -15.00
N ILE A 776 -6.57 2.57 -14.08
CA ILE A 776 -6.60 4.02 -14.29
C ILE A 776 -5.29 4.59 -13.73
N ALA A 777 -4.45 5.16 -14.58
CA ALA A 777 -3.13 5.64 -14.18
C ALA A 777 -2.67 6.82 -15.04
N VAL A 778 -1.77 7.63 -14.48
CA VAL A 778 -1.17 8.78 -15.17
C VAL A 778 0.35 8.69 -15.15
N PRO A 779 1.05 9.26 -16.14
CA PRO A 779 2.50 9.36 -16.09
C PRO A 779 2.98 10.28 -14.96
N GLU A 780 3.92 9.81 -14.15
CA GLU A 780 4.60 10.54 -13.08
C GLU A 780 6.13 10.54 -13.29
N THR A 781 6.77 11.68 -13.05
CA THR A 781 8.22 11.83 -13.23
C THR A 781 8.93 11.71 -11.88
N ARG A 782 9.90 10.80 -11.79
CA ARG A 782 10.60 10.45 -10.55
C ARG A 782 11.98 11.08 -10.48
N VAL A 783 12.01 12.39 -10.16
CA VAL A 783 13.27 13.15 -10.00
C VAL A 783 14.09 12.61 -8.82
N ASP A 784 13.39 12.15 -7.79
CA ASP A 784 13.92 11.52 -6.59
C ASP A 784 14.74 10.25 -6.86
N TYR A 785 14.59 9.60 -8.02
CA TYR A 785 15.39 8.42 -8.39
C TYR A 785 16.86 8.72 -8.65
N GLU A 786 17.29 9.99 -8.54
CA GLU A 786 18.73 10.31 -8.42
C GLU A 786 19.33 9.71 -7.13
N ARG A 787 18.50 9.45 -6.11
CA ARG A 787 18.92 8.88 -4.81
C ARG A 787 19.35 7.42 -4.87
N PHE A 788 19.10 6.70 -5.97
CA PHE A 788 19.69 5.37 -6.21
C PHE A 788 21.23 5.38 -6.16
N ALA A 789 21.87 6.51 -6.48
CA ALA A 789 23.33 6.62 -6.62
C ALA A 789 23.99 7.59 -5.63
N VAL A 790 23.34 7.90 -4.49
CA VAL A 790 23.96 8.75 -3.47
C VAL A 790 25.05 7.96 -2.74
N GLU A 791 26.30 8.37 -2.94
CA GLU A 791 27.50 7.73 -2.37
C GLU A 791 28.05 8.44 -1.12
N SER A 792 27.67 9.70 -0.90
CA SER A 792 28.20 10.51 0.21
C SER A 792 27.30 11.71 0.50
N GLY A 793 27.32 12.20 1.74
CA GLY A 793 26.52 13.34 2.16
C GLY A 793 25.63 12.99 3.35
N GLU A 794 24.71 13.88 3.67
CA GLU A 794 23.70 13.65 4.72
C GLU A 794 22.68 12.60 4.27
N ASP A 795 22.30 12.60 2.99
CA ASP A 795 21.31 11.70 2.38
C ASP A 795 21.88 10.31 2.00
N ALA A 796 23.12 10.01 2.39
CA ALA A 796 23.80 8.77 2.03
C ALA A 796 23.45 7.65 3.02
N LEU A 797 23.29 6.43 2.51
CA LEU A 797 23.07 5.24 3.34
C LEU A 797 24.19 5.12 4.39
N HIS A 798 23.84 5.32 5.65
CA HIS A 798 24.80 5.20 6.74
C HIS A 798 25.00 3.73 7.15
N ILE A 799 26.25 3.29 7.27
CA ILE A 799 26.63 2.04 7.93
C ILE A 799 27.77 2.37 8.92
N PRO A 800 27.71 1.92 10.19
CA PRO A 800 28.73 2.25 11.18
C PRO A 800 30.15 1.82 10.76
N ASP A 801 31.15 2.64 11.10
CA ASP A 801 32.55 2.37 10.78
C ASP A 801 33.01 0.99 11.30
N GLY A 802 33.43 0.13 10.38
CA GLY A 802 33.93 -1.21 10.69
C GLY A 802 32.84 -2.27 10.85
N TRP A 803 31.56 -1.91 10.78
CA TRP A 803 30.48 -2.87 10.62
C TRP A 803 30.52 -3.46 9.20
N THR A 804 30.38 -4.78 9.09
CA THR A 804 30.35 -5.48 7.80
C THR A 804 29.36 -6.63 7.86
N GLY A 805 28.57 -6.80 6.80
CA GLY A 805 27.61 -7.89 6.67
C GLY A 805 27.28 -8.18 5.20
N THR A 806 26.32 -9.08 4.98
CA THR A 806 25.84 -9.40 3.63
C THR A 806 24.32 -9.56 3.58
N MET A 807 23.71 -9.02 2.53
CA MET A 807 22.33 -9.34 2.16
C MET A 807 22.24 -10.80 1.66
N PRO A 808 21.05 -11.42 1.61
CA PRO A 808 20.91 -12.83 1.20
C PRO A 808 21.41 -13.13 -0.22
N ASN A 809 21.32 -12.17 -1.14
CA ASN A 809 21.84 -12.28 -2.51
C ASN A 809 23.39 -12.16 -2.60
N GLY A 810 24.06 -11.85 -1.48
CA GLY A 810 25.51 -11.70 -1.38
C GLY A 810 26.01 -10.26 -1.53
N ASP A 811 25.13 -9.26 -1.64
CA ASP A 811 25.53 -7.86 -1.64
C ASP A 811 26.23 -7.52 -0.31
N GLU A 812 27.41 -6.93 -0.40
CA GLU A 812 28.17 -6.52 0.77
C GLU A 812 27.56 -5.26 1.39
N ILE A 813 27.40 -5.30 2.70
CA ILE A 813 26.94 -4.16 3.50
C ILE A 813 28.14 -3.66 4.31
N ASN A 814 28.59 -2.43 4.04
CA ASN A 814 29.71 -1.78 4.73
C ASN A 814 29.60 -0.25 4.58
N SER A 815 30.58 0.50 5.10
CA SER A 815 30.57 1.98 5.09
C SER A 815 30.58 2.64 3.71
N ASP A 816 30.86 1.89 2.63
CA ASP A 816 30.83 2.37 1.24
C ASP A 816 29.53 1.98 0.53
N SER A 817 28.59 1.32 1.21
CA SER A 817 27.32 0.90 0.63
C SER A 817 26.40 2.07 0.30
N THR A 818 25.73 1.98 -0.85
CA THR A 818 24.61 2.83 -1.30
C THR A 818 23.30 2.07 -1.28
N PHE A 819 22.17 2.77 -1.44
CA PHE A 819 20.83 2.16 -1.63
C PHE A 819 20.85 1.02 -2.66
N LEU A 820 21.41 1.29 -3.84
CA LEU A 820 21.51 0.30 -4.93
C LEU A 820 22.47 -0.84 -4.59
N SER A 821 23.59 -0.57 -3.93
CA SER A 821 24.63 -1.59 -3.71
C SER A 821 24.18 -2.76 -2.84
N ILE A 822 23.21 -2.53 -1.94
CA ILE A 822 22.60 -3.55 -1.08
C ILE A 822 21.26 -4.08 -1.64
N ARG A 823 20.92 -3.66 -2.87
CA ARG A 823 19.72 -4.01 -3.62
C ARG A 823 20.06 -4.24 -5.09
N SER A 824 21.17 -4.95 -5.36
CA SER A 824 21.71 -5.12 -6.73
C SER A 824 20.74 -5.85 -7.67
N PHE A 825 19.71 -6.50 -7.13
CA PHE A 825 18.61 -7.04 -7.93
C PHE A 825 17.94 -5.97 -8.81
N TYR A 826 17.96 -4.69 -8.41
CA TYR A 826 17.45 -3.58 -9.22
C TYR A 826 18.15 -3.42 -10.56
N GLU A 827 19.44 -3.77 -10.67
CA GLU A 827 20.15 -3.69 -11.96
C GLU A 827 19.58 -4.68 -12.99
N SER A 828 18.85 -5.69 -12.52
CA SER A 828 18.11 -6.62 -13.36
C SER A 828 16.67 -6.18 -13.65
N ASP A 829 16.18 -5.09 -13.06
CA ASP A 829 14.81 -4.65 -13.30
C ASP A 829 14.62 -4.23 -14.78
N PRO A 830 13.52 -4.61 -15.44
CA PRO A 830 13.23 -4.21 -16.82
C PRO A 830 13.18 -2.70 -17.06
N ASP A 831 12.84 -1.92 -16.04
CA ASP A 831 12.79 -0.46 -16.09
C ASP A 831 14.08 0.21 -15.57
N TRP A 832 15.04 -0.55 -15.02
CA TRP A 832 16.36 -0.04 -14.62
C TRP A 832 17.07 0.79 -15.70
N PRO A 833 17.04 0.43 -17.00
CA PRO A 833 17.69 1.25 -18.03
C PRO A 833 17.17 2.70 -18.10
N LYS A 834 15.94 2.98 -17.66
CA LYS A 834 15.42 4.35 -17.55
C LYS A 834 16.14 5.12 -16.44
N VAL A 835 16.28 4.49 -15.28
CA VAL A 835 16.97 5.07 -14.10
C VAL A 835 18.46 5.21 -14.37
N GLU A 836 19.11 4.17 -14.88
CA GLU A 836 20.52 4.23 -15.27
C GLU A 836 20.80 5.35 -16.27
N SER A 837 19.91 5.55 -17.26
CA SER A 837 20.05 6.67 -18.20
C SER A 837 19.97 8.02 -17.49
N TYR A 838 19.11 8.17 -16.48
CA TYR A 838 18.99 9.40 -15.69
C TYR A 838 20.25 9.64 -14.85
N LEU A 839 20.73 8.62 -14.14
CA LEU A 839 21.95 8.67 -13.35
C LEU A 839 23.20 9.00 -14.20
N ASN A 840 23.19 8.63 -15.48
CA ASN A 840 24.23 8.99 -16.45
C ASN A 840 24.07 10.39 -17.09
N GLY A 841 23.24 11.26 -16.50
CA GLY A 841 23.02 12.65 -16.93
C GLY A 841 21.90 12.83 -17.96
N GLY A 842 21.00 11.84 -18.08
CA GLY A 842 19.77 11.92 -18.87
C GLY A 842 18.67 12.75 -18.20
N GLU A 843 17.46 12.70 -18.75
CA GLU A 843 16.27 13.30 -18.14
C GLU A 843 15.72 12.37 -17.04
N ALA A 844 15.05 12.96 -16.04
CA ALA A 844 14.39 12.19 -14.98
C ALA A 844 13.38 11.18 -15.57
N PRO A 845 13.35 9.94 -15.08
CA PRO A 845 12.53 8.89 -15.67
C PRO A 845 11.05 9.13 -15.38
N THR A 846 10.20 8.73 -16.33
CA THR A 846 8.74 8.77 -16.20
C THR A 846 8.18 7.35 -16.15
N PHE A 847 7.24 7.13 -15.23
CA PHE A 847 6.55 5.86 -15.01
C PHE A 847 5.04 6.08 -15.01
N THR A 848 4.29 5.00 -15.22
CA THR A 848 2.83 4.97 -15.07
C THR A 848 2.56 3.81 -14.13
N TYR A 849 2.27 4.12 -12.87
CA TYR A 849 2.16 3.12 -11.81
C TYR A 849 0.72 2.71 -11.55
N HIS A 850 0.56 1.43 -11.27
CA HIS A 850 -0.69 0.79 -10.88
C HIS A 850 -0.58 0.32 -9.43
N ARG A 851 -0.49 1.29 -8.51
CA ARG A 851 -0.47 1.01 -7.06
C ARG A 851 -1.79 0.36 -6.64
N TYR A 852 -1.73 -0.78 -5.95
CA TYR A 852 -2.91 -1.55 -5.59
C TYR A 852 -3.92 -0.73 -4.79
N TRP A 853 -3.43 0.04 -3.81
CA TRP A 853 -4.27 0.93 -3.00
C TRP A 853 -4.97 1.98 -3.86
N ALA A 854 -4.28 2.59 -4.83
CA ALA A 854 -4.84 3.64 -5.67
C ALA A 854 -5.95 3.09 -6.58
N GLN A 855 -5.74 1.90 -7.15
CA GLN A 855 -6.74 1.25 -8.00
C GLN A 855 -7.98 0.83 -7.21
N SER A 856 -7.78 0.34 -5.98
CA SER A 856 -8.86 0.01 -5.05
C SER A 856 -9.60 1.27 -4.57
N GLU A 857 -8.88 2.36 -4.31
CA GLU A 857 -9.45 3.66 -3.94
C GLU A 857 -10.33 4.22 -5.07
N ILE A 858 -9.88 4.13 -6.33
CA ILE A 858 -10.66 4.53 -7.51
C ILE A 858 -11.94 3.70 -7.64
N ALA A 859 -11.84 2.37 -7.54
CA ALA A 859 -13.00 1.49 -7.60
C ALA A 859 -14.01 1.85 -6.47
N THR A 860 -13.54 1.90 -5.23
CA THR A 860 -14.40 2.21 -4.08
C THR A 860 -14.98 3.62 -4.13
N ALA A 861 -14.34 4.57 -4.82
CA ALA A 861 -14.91 5.90 -5.05
C ALA A 861 -16.12 5.88 -6.00
N PHE A 862 -16.07 5.06 -7.05
CA PHE A 862 -17.25 4.81 -7.89
C PHE A 862 -18.37 4.14 -7.08
N ALA A 863 -18.05 3.12 -6.29
CA ALA A 863 -19.02 2.43 -5.43
C ALA A 863 -19.64 3.36 -4.36
N ALA A 864 -18.85 4.26 -3.78
CA ALA A 864 -19.33 5.23 -2.79
C ALA A 864 -20.38 6.18 -3.39
N HIS A 865 -20.21 6.64 -4.64
CA HIS A 865 -21.23 7.44 -5.33
C HIS A 865 -22.56 6.67 -5.41
N VAL A 866 -22.51 5.43 -5.89
CA VAL A 866 -23.69 4.55 -6.01
C VAL A 866 -24.36 4.35 -4.66
N ALA A 867 -23.58 4.07 -3.61
CA ALA A 867 -24.10 3.83 -2.26
C ALA A 867 -24.80 5.06 -1.67
N LEU A 868 -24.29 6.26 -1.93
CA LEU A 868 -24.77 7.50 -1.31
C LEU A 868 -25.92 8.17 -2.08
N PHE A 869 -25.87 8.11 -3.41
CA PHE A 869 -26.79 8.87 -4.27
C PHE A 869 -27.65 7.99 -5.18
N GLY A 870 -27.39 6.68 -5.21
CA GLY A 870 -28.13 5.73 -6.01
C GLY A 870 -27.90 5.89 -7.52
N THR A 871 -28.87 5.40 -8.28
CA THR A 871 -28.82 5.34 -9.74
C THR A 871 -29.73 6.45 -10.31
N GLU A 872 -29.24 7.68 -10.41
CA GLU A 872 -30.03 8.83 -10.91
C GLU A 872 -30.29 8.80 -12.43
#